data_AF-A0A4E0R7N9-F1
#
_entry.id   AF-A0A4E0R7N9-F1
#
_cell.length_a   1.000
_cell.length_b   1.000
_cell.length_c   1.000
_cell.angle_alpha   90.00
_cell.angle_beta   90.00
_cell.angle_gamma   90.00
#
_symmetry.space_group_name_H-M   'P 1'
#
loop_
_entity.id
_entity.type
_entity.pdbx_description
1 polymer ?
#
loop_
_entity_poly.entity_id
_entity_poly.type
_entity_poly.pdbx_seq_one_letter_code
_entity_poly.pdbx_strand_id
1 'polypeptide(L)'
;MDLELKHENALEKSRTSSDGEKSKDAKQKIGVLSGINILVGIIIGSGIFVSPAGILSSTKSIGLSLVMWVATGVFSILGACVYAELGILLPRNGGDYIYIHHVIGPAAAFVTLWIIYFILSGAGLAANALVFAVYLLRPIYGDDTCEIPIRCNQTLWSTYSPSNLKCLFGCAYFPSLLVHVDLKNMNAPGQPQPFSSDEKPKDAKQKIGVLSGINILVGIIIGSGIFVSPAGILSSTKSIGLSLVMWVATGVFSILGACVYAELGILLPRNGGDYIYIHHVIGPAAAFVTLWIIYFILSGTGLAANALVFAVYLLRPIYGDDTCEIPIRVVRLAALVGLLFLYMGNCYQLRFASALSAVFTFCKLAALTTVIILGAVALIRGSTSSFENPFEGSTTSPGDLAIAFYHGYWAFSGWSCINCLTSEIHNPARNLPIIIIASLTIVTIIYLLANIAYLAVLSPYELMASKIISNAVAETFAVRTMGPVAFLMPLCVGISVFGSVSGGILSSSRVGQAASLEGHLPSVFSMHHIKQRSPIPSVLGLVFISVYFLFSEDTSRLIELTGFAFIIVTAMTTCCHIHIRRTTKVKSEFSIPMWISWVYLIVNILIGCLTIQLNPWDALVSLALMLVSLPLYIICIALERNSSTFRRLLHKFTIGTQKLLSVVKPEESL
;
A
#
# COMPACT_ATOMS: atom_id res chain seq x y z
N MET A 1 -40.68 45.51 20.60
CA MET A 1 -39.86 45.56 21.83
C MET A 1 -40.26 44.46 22.82
N ASP A 2 -41.24 44.62 23.72
CA ASP A 2 -41.49 43.64 24.81
C ASP A 2 -41.82 42.20 24.38
N LEU A 3 -42.30 41.99 23.14
CA LEU A 3 -42.54 40.67 22.58
C LEU A 3 -41.28 40.00 22.01
N GLU A 4 -40.33 40.78 21.47
CA GLU A 4 -39.07 40.25 20.93
C GLU A 4 -38.11 39.87 22.06
N LEU A 5 -38.01 40.72 23.08
CA LEU A 5 -37.18 40.49 24.28
C LEU A 5 -37.66 39.25 25.07
N LYS A 6 -38.95 38.91 25.01
CA LYS A 6 -39.51 37.65 25.53
C LYS A 6 -39.21 36.44 24.65
N HIS A 7 -38.97 36.62 23.35
CA HIS A 7 -38.70 35.53 22.42
C HIS A 7 -37.24 35.06 22.47
N GLU A 8 -36.28 36.00 22.55
CA GLU A 8 -34.87 35.66 22.77
C GLU A 8 -34.66 34.90 24.09
N ASN A 9 -35.22 35.42 25.19
CA ASN A 9 -35.18 34.74 26.50
C ASN A 9 -35.85 33.35 26.51
N ALA A 10 -36.79 33.07 25.59
CA ALA A 10 -37.40 31.74 25.45
C ALA A 10 -36.50 30.78 24.65
N LEU A 11 -35.80 31.27 23.62
CA LEU A 11 -34.85 30.51 22.81
C LEU A 11 -33.56 30.16 23.57
N GLU A 12 -33.08 31.06 24.41
CA GLU A 12 -31.93 30.79 25.27
C GLU A 12 -32.28 29.75 26.35
N LYS A 13 -33.48 29.84 26.94
CA LYS A 13 -33.94 28.89 27.95
C LYS A 13 -34.21 27.48 27.41
N SER A 14 -34.73 27.33 26.18
CA SER A 14 -34.95 26.01 25.59
C SER A 14 -33.64 25.27 25.24
N ARG A 15 -32.56 26.02 24.91
CA ARG A 15 -31.21 25.46 24.77
C ARG A 15 -30.62 24.91 26.06
N THR A 16 -31.11 25.33 27.23
CA THR A 16 -30.63 24.83 28.54
C THR A 16 -31.42 23.64 29.08
N SER A 17 -32.48 23.18 28.38
CA SER A 17 -33.41 22.17 28.92
C SER A 17 -33.54 20.88 28.10
N SER A 18 -32.78 20.70 27.02
CA SER A 18 -32.82 19.48 26.18
C SER A 18 -32.04 18.29 26.75
N ASP A 19 -31.15 18.53 27.72
CA ASP A 19 -30.04 17.62 28.02
C ASP A 19 -30.33 16.65 29.17
N GLY A 20 -31.60 16.27 29.39
CA GLY A 20 -32.00 15.42 30.52
C GLY A 20 -33.22 14.50 30.30
N GLU A 21 -32.99 13.19 30.50
CA GLU A 21 -33.97 12.12 30.84
C GLU A 21 -34.95 11.62 29.73
N LYS A 22 -35.45 10.36 29.66
CA LYS A 22 -35.27 9.06 30.39
C LYS A 22 -35.95 7.89 29.61
N SER A 23 -35.58 6.60 29.83
CA SER A 23 -36.47 5.40 29.66
C SER A 23 -35.90 4.02 30.14
N LYS A 24 -36.75 2.99 30.36
CA LYS A 24 -36.55 1.62 30.96
C LYS A 24 -37.50 0.57 30.31
N ASP A 25 -37.59 -0.76 30.58
CA ASP A 25 -36.77 -1.80 31.26
C ASP A 25 -36.64 -3.05 30.29
N ALA A 26 -36.63 -4.38 30.49
CA ALA A 26 -36.82 -5.39 31.57
C ALA A 26 -36.13 -6.76 31.17
N LYS A 27 -36.24 -7.87 31.95
CA LYS A 27 -35.49 -9.15 31.73
C LYS A 27 -36.12 -10.46 32.30
N GLN A 28 -35.69 -11.63 31.79
CA GLN A 28 -35.71 -12.96 32.45
C GLN A 28 -34.24 -13.43 32.69
N LYS A 29 -33.96 -14.33 33.66
CA LYS A 29 -32.60 -14.46 34.27
C LYS A 29 -32.04 -15.89 34.35
N ILE A 30 -30.70 -15.99 34.28
CA ILE A 30 -29.86 -17.20 34.41
C ILE A 30 -29.53 -17.45 35.89
N GLY A 31 -29.43 -18.72 36.32
CA GLY A 31 -29.03 -19.11 37.68
C GLY A 31 -27.52 -18.99 37.94
N VAL A 32 -27.14 -18.63 39.17
CA VAL A 32 -25.75 -18.24 39.55
C VAL A 32 -24.70 -19.29 39.17
N LEU A 33 -24.89 -20.55 39.56
CA LEU A 33 -23.92 -21.62 39.31
C LEU A 33 -23.72 -21.88 37.81
N SER A 34 -24.80 -21.82 37.02
CA SER A 34 -24.74 -21.95 35.56
C SER A 34 -24.02 -20.76 34.92
N GLY A 35 -24.24 -19.54 35.43
CA GLY A 35 -23.55 -18.34 34.96
C GLY A 35 -22.03 -18.38 35.21
N ILE A 36 -21.62 -18.86 36.39
CA ILE A 36 -20.21 -19.08 36.72
C ILE A 36 -19.57 -20.07 35.73
N ASN A 37 -20.20 -21.23 35.50
CA ASN A 37 -19.66 -22.25 34.59
C ASN A 37 -19.51 -21.74 33.15
N ILE A 38 -20.46 -20.93 32.65
CA ILE A 38 -20.37 -20.31 31.31
C ILE A 38 -19.20 -19.33 31.23
N LEU A 39 -18.99 -18.49 32.25
CA LEU A 39 -17.88 -17.53 32.26
C LEU A 39 -16.51 -18.23 32.34
N VAL A 40 -16.37 -19.24 33.20
CA VAL A 40 -15.14 -20.04 33.31
C VAL A 40 -14.80 -20.71 31.97
N GLY A 41 -15.78 -21.29 31.29
CA GLY A 41 -15.60 -21.93 29.98
C GLY A 41 -15.25 -20.99 28.82
N ILE A 42 -15.52 -19.68 28.95
CA ILE A 42 -15.13 -18.66 27.96
C ILE A 42 -13.76 -18.06 28.28
N ILE A 43 -13.38 -17.96 29.56
CA ILE A 43 -12.12 -17.35 30.01
C ILE A 43 -10.93 -18.32 29.87
N ILE A 44 -11.11 -19.61 30.14
CA ILE A 44 -10.03 -20.62 30.02
C ILE A 44 -9.91 -21.08 28.55
N GLY A 45 -9.34 -20.21 27.73
CA GLY A 45 -9.03 -20.46 26.31
C GLY A 45 -7.57 -20.83 26.04
N SER A 46 -7.22 -20.96 24.75
CA SER A 46 -5.88 -21.39 24.29
C SER A 46 -4.71 -20.55 24.84
N GLY A 47 -4.95 -19.29 25.20
CA GLY A 47 -3.95 -18.38 25.75
C GLY A 47 -3.24 -18.87 27.01
N ILE A 48 -3.88 -19.68 27.89
CA ILE A 48 -3.23 -20.15 29.12
C ILE A 48 -2.04 -21.09 28.85
N PHE A 49 -1.97 -21.72 27.69
CA PHE A 49 -0.87 -22.59 27.28
C PHE A 49 0.28 -21.83 26.59
N VAL A 50 0.10 -20.53 26.30
CA VAL A 50 1.06 -19.69 25.55
C VAL A 50 1.56 -18.52 26.40
N SER A 51 0.66 -17.82 27.09
CA SER A 51 0.95 -16.60 27.85
C SER A 51 1.95 -16.76 29.02
N PRO A 52 1.99 -17.88 29.78
CA PRO A 52 2.94 -18.00 30.89
C PRO A 52 4.41 -17.92 30.43
N ALA A 53 4.74 -18.54 29.29
CA ALA A 53 6.07 -18.44 28.69
C ALA A 53 6.42 -17.00 28.26
N GLY A 54 5.45 -16.29 27.67
CA GLY A 54 5.61 -14.88 27.28
C GLY A 54 5.84 -13.94 28.48
N ILE A 55 5.07 -14.09 29.56
CA ILE A 55 5.18 -13.22 30.74
C ILE A 55 6.44 -13.55 31.56
N LEU A 56 6.81 -14.83 31.67
CA LEU A 56 8.04 -15.25 32.36
C LEU A 56 9.31 -14.79 31.63
N SER A 57 9.35 -14.93 30.30
CA SER A 57 10.48 -14.46 29.48
C SER A 57 10.60 -12.93 29.44
N SER A 58 9.48 -12.21 29.54
CA SER A 58 9.45 -10.74 29.61
C SER A 58 9.94 -10.21 30.96
N THR A 59 9.48 -10.80 32.07
CA THR A 59 9.83 -10.36 33.44
C THR A 59 11.19 -10.87 33.91
N LYS A 60 11.71 -11.95 33.32
CA LYS A 60 13.03 -12.58 33.60
C LYS A 60 13.27 -12.95 35.07
N SER A 61 12.21 -12.96 35.88
CA SER A 61 12.22 -13.28 37.30
C SER A 61 10.90 -13.95 37.63
N ILE A 62 10.95 -15.16 38.20
CA ILE A 62 9.76 -15.98 38.46
C ILE A 62 8.82 -15.26 39.44
N GLY A 63 9.37 -14.63 40.47
CA GLY A 63 8.59 -13.83 41.43
C GLY A 63 7.90 -12.63 40.77
N LEU A 64 8.59 -11.92 39.87
CA LEU A 64 8.03 -10.75 39.19
C LEU A 64 7.00 -11.13 38.11
N SER A 65 7.17 -12.31 37.48
CA SER A 65 6.16 -12.94 36.62
C SER A 65 4.86 -13.24 37.40
N LEU A 66 4.98 -13.85 38.58
CA LEU A 66 3.84 -14.17 39.44
C LEU A 66 3.16 -12.91 39.98
N VAL A 67 3.93 -11.89 40.40
CA VAL A 67 3.39 -10.58 40.80
C VAL A 67 2.63 -9.92 39.64
N MET A 68 3.15 -9.97 38.40
CA MET A 68 2.44 -9.46 37.23
C MET A 68 1.15 -10.24 36.92
N TRP A 69 1.15 -11.57 37.02
CA TRP A 69 -0.06 -12.39 36.85
C TRP A 69 -1.12 -12.12 37.93
N VAL A 70 -0.71 -11.95 39.20
CA VAL A 70 -1.62 -11.59 40.29
C VAL A 70 -2.15 -10.17 40.09
N ALA A 71 -1.31 -9.22 39.68
CA ALA A 71 -1.73 -7.84 39.42
C ALA A 71 -2.72 -7.74 38.24
N THR A 72 -2.49 -8.45 37.13
CA THR A 72 -3.45 -8.49 36.01
C THR A 72 -4.71 -9.28 36.36
N GLY A 73 -4.62 -10.30 37.21
CA GLY A 73 -5.79 -11.01 37.77
C GLY A 73 -6.65 -10.08 38.63
N VAL A 74 -6.07 -9.36 39.58
CA VAL A 74 -6.76 -8.37 40.42
C VAL A 74 -7.35 -7.25 39.57
N PHE A 75 -6.60 -6.71 38.59
CA PHE A 75 -7.11 -5.70 37.66
C PHE A 75 -8.29 -6.20 36.82
N SER A 76 -8.25 -7.47 36.39
CA SER A 76 -9.35 -8.10 35.65
C SER A 76 -10.58 -8.34 36.54
N ILE A 77 -10.39 -8.68 37.81
CA ILE A 77 -11.49 -8.78 38.79
C ILE A 77 -12.12 -7.40 39.04
N LEU A 78 -11.32 -6.34 39.20
CA LEU A 78 -11.83 -4.97 39.32
C LEU A 78 -12.66 -4.57 38.09
N GLY A 79 -12.18 -4.89 36.88
CA GLY A 79 -12.94 -4.71 35.65
C GLY A 79 -14.24 -5.53 35.62
N ALA A 80 -14.20 -6.80 36.02
CA ALA A 80 -15.37 -7.68 36.07
C ALA A 80 -16.43 -7.19 37.08
N CYS A 81 -16.02 -6.64 38.22
CA CYS A 81 -16.93 -6.01 39.19
C CYS A 81 -17.64 -4.79 38.58
N VAL A 82 -16.91 -3.91 37.89
CA VAL A 82 -17.50 -2.76 37.16
C VAL A 82 -18.52 -3.23 36.12
N TYR A 83 -18.20 -4.26 35.34
CA TYR A 83 -19.14 -4.83 34.35
C TYR A 83 -20.34 -5.54 34.99
N ALA A 84 -20.19 -6.15 36.16
CA ALA A 84 -21.28 -6.77 36.90
C ALA A 84 -22.26 -5.73 37.46
N GLU A 85 -21.75 -4.61 37.99
CA GLU A 85 -22.57 -3.48 38.45
C GLU A 85 -23.34 -2.84 37.28
N LEU A 86 -22.66 -2.56 36.16
CA LEU A 86 -23.29 -2.14 34.89
C LEU A 86 -24.38 -3.11 34.40
N GLY A 87 -24.14 -4.42 34.51
CA GLY A 87 -25.10 -5.46 34.10
C GLY A 87 -26.33 -5.60 35.00
N ILE A 88 -26.25 -5.15 36.26
CA ILE A 88 -27.39 -5.03 37.19
C ILE A 88 -28.15 -3.72 36.93
N LEU A 89 -27.42 -2.61 36.74
CA LEU A 89 -27.98 -1.28 36.48
C LEU A 89 -28.73 -1.19 35.13
N LEU A 90 -28.26 -1.91 34.11
CA LEU A 90 -28.83 -1.93 32.74
C LEU A 90 -29.33 -3.34 32.37
N PRO A 91 -30.50 -3.77 32.86
CA PRO A 91 -30.99 -5.15 32.76
C PRO A 91 -31.60 -5.48 31.37
N ARG A 92 -30.89 -5.21 30.28
CA ARG A 92 -31.27 -5.57 28.90
C ARG A 92 -30.28 -6.55 28.25
N ASN A 93 -30.64 -7.16 27.11
CA ASN A 93 -29.89 -8.26 26.49
C ASN A 93 -29.01 -7.76 25.33
N GLY A 94 -27.69 -7.70 25.54
CA GLY A 94 -26.73 -7.28 24.50
C GLY A 94 -25.35 -6.83 24.99
N GLY A 95 -25.09 -6.81 26.31
CA GLY A 95 -23.77 -6.46 26.86
C GLY A 95 -23.33 -5.05 26.47
N ASP A 96 -22.03 -4.91 26.19
CA ASP A 96 -21.33 -3.68 25.77
C ASP A 96 -22.05 -2.91 24.67
N TYR A 97 -22.69 -3.61 23.72
CA TYR A 97 -23.53 -2.97 22.70
C TYR A 97 -24.63 -2.13 23.35
N ILE A 98 -25.40 -2.72 24.27
CA ILE A 98 -26.51 -2.02 24.94
C ILE A 98 -26.00 -1.04 25.98
N TYR A 99 -24.93 -1.34 26.73
CA TYR A 99 -24.37 -0.38 27.69
C TYR A 99 -23.94 0.91 26.97
N ILE A 100 -23.22 0.79 25.85
CA ILE A 100 -22.81 1.93 25.03
C ILE A 100 -24.01 2.54 24.26
N HIS A 101 -25.05 1.76 23.92
CA HIS A 101 -26.29 2.30 23.33
C HIS A 101 -27.09 3.17 24.31
N HIS A 102 -27.07 2.84 25.61
CA HIS A 102 -27.77 3.60 26.64
C HIS A 102 -26.96 4.81 27.13
N VAL A 103 -25.62 4.73 27.13
CA VAL A 103 -24.74 5.80 27.63
C VAL A 103 -24.25 6.77 26.54
N ILE A 104 -23.94 6.27 25.33
CA ILE A 104 -23.31 7.06 24.24
C ILE A 104 -24.15 7.00 22.94
N GLY A 105 -25.25 6.23 22.92
CA GLY A 105 -26.25 6.26 21.86
C GLY A 105 -26.07 5.24 20.72
N PRO A 106 -27.07 5.12 19.82
CA PRO A 106 -27.14 4.08 18.79
C PRO A 106 -25.95 4.07 17.82
N ALA A 107 -25.42 5.25 17.44
CA ALA A 107 -24.26 5.33 16.55
C ALA A 107 -22.95 4.91 17.24
N ALA A 108 -22.83 5.12 18.56
CA ALA A 108 -21.72 4.59 19.35
C ALA A 108 -21.80 3.06 19.38
N ALA A 109 -22.95 2.55 19.83
CA ALA A 109 -23.27 1.14 19.93
C ALA A 109 -23.05 0.37 18.62
N PHE A 110 -23.56 0.88 17.49
CA PHE A 110 -23.44 0.22 16.18
C PHE A 110 -21.98 -0.12 15.88
N VAL A 111 -21.05 0.83 15.99
CA VAL A 111 -19.63 0.51 15.73
C VAL A 111 -19.01 -0.35 16.84
N THR A 112 -19.44 -0.27 18.09
CA THR A 112 -19.04 -1.26 19.11
C THR A 112 -19.47 -2.67 18.71
N LEU A 113 -20.69 -2.85 18.17
CA LEU A 113 -21.18 -4.14 17.66
C LEU A 113 -20.28 -4.67 16.53
N TRP A 114 -19.94 -3.82 15.57
CA TRP A 114 -19.07 -4.20 14.45
C TRP A 114 -17.62 -4.45 14.89
N ILE A 115 -17.09 -3.73 15.88
CA ILE A 115 -15.77 -4.02 16.49
C ILE A 115 -15.79 -5.37 17.22
N ILE A 116 -16.82 -5.63 18.04
CA ILE A 116 -16.98 -6.89 18.76
C ILE A 116 -17.10 -8.05 17.77
N TYR A 117 -17.99 -7.95 16.78
CA TYR A 117 -18.30 -9.05 15.88
C TYR A 117 -17.18 -9.35 14.87
N PHE A 118 -16.54 -8.33 14.28
CA PHE A 118 -15.53 -8.53 13.23
C PHE A 118 -14.07 -8.54 13.74
N ILE A 119 -13.73 -7.82 14.82
CA ILE A 119 -12.38 -7.86 15.39
C ILE A 119 -12.30 -8.81 16.59
N LEU A 120 -13.04 -8.57 17.67
CA LEU A 120 -12.81 -9.31 18.92
C LEU A 120 -13.22 -10.78 18.80
N SER A 121 -14.43 -11.06 18.30
CA SER A 121 -14.87 -12.43 17.98
C SER A 121 -14.06 -13.02 16.81
N GLY A 122 -13.84 -12.25 15.74
CA GLY A 122 -13.11 -12.71 14.56
C GLY A 122 -11.67 -13.17 14.86
N ALA A 123 -10.88 -12.33 15.53
CA ALA A 123 -9.52 -12.66 15.94
C ALA A 123 -9.49 -13.72 17.05
N GLY A 124 -10.45 -13.69 17.98
CA GLY A 124 -10.58 -14.70 19.04
C GLY A 124 -10.84 -16.11 18.50
N LEU A 125 -11.74 -16.26 17.52
CA LEU A 125 -11.95 -17.53 16.84
C LEU A 125 -10.74 -17.93 16.00
N ALA A 126 -10.11 -17.01 15.26
CA ALA A 126 -8.93 -17.32 14.44
C ALA A 126 -7.74 -17.81 15.27
N ALA A 127 -7.43 -17.16 16.41
CA ALA A 127 -6.36 -17.57 17.30
C ALA A 127 -6.63 -18.93 17.95
N ASN A 128 -7.86 -19.17 18.42
CA ASN A 128 -8.23 -20.46 18.98
C ASN A 128 -8.20 -21.58 17.93
N ALA A 129 -8.65 -21.33 16.70
CA ALA A 129 -8.55 -22.30 15.60
C ALA A 129 -7.09 -22.62 15.23
N LEU A 130 -6.19 -21.63 15.22
CA LEU A 130 -4.77 -21.84 14.92
C LEU A 130 -4.08 -22.69 16.01
N VAL A 131 -4.29 -22.38 17.28
CA VAL A 131 -3.68 -23.14 18.39
C VAL A 131 -4.31 -24.54 18.49
N PHE A 132 -5.62 -24.68 18.26
CA PHE A 132 -6.29 -25.98 18.18
C PHE A 132 -5.69 -26.85 17.07
N ALA A 133 -5.49 -26.31 15.86
CA ALA A 133 -4.86 -27.04 14.76
C ALA A 133 -3.42 -27.48 15.10
N VAL A 134 -2.59 -26.58 15.66
CA VAL A 134 -1.21 -26.90 16.05
C VAL A 134 -1.14 -28.00 17.11
N TYR A 135 -2.00 -27.96 18.14
CA TYR A 135 -2.03 -29.00 19.18
C TYR A 135 -2.68 -30.31 18.71
N LEU A 136 -3.65 -30.28 17.79
CA LEU A 136 -4.28 -31.47 17.23
C LEU A 136 -3.33 -32.27 16.33
N LEU A 137 -2.46 -31.58 15.59
CA LEU A 137 -1.54 -32.20 14.64
C LEU A 137 -0.24 -32.71 15.31
N ARG A 138 0.18 -32.10 16.42
CA ARG A 138 1.47 -32.42 17.08
C ARG A 138 1.66 -33.89 17.49
N PRO A 139 0.66 -34.63 18.01
CA PRO A 139 0.83 -36.05 18.36
C PRO A 139 0.97 -36.99 17.15
N ILE A 140 0.72 -36.50 15.93
CA ILE A 140 0.63 -37.32 14.70
C ILE A 140 1.94 -37.29 13.90
N TYR A 141 2.69 -36.19 13.94
CA TYR A 141 3.92 -35.99 13.14
C TYR A 141 5.23 -36.31 13.88
N GLY A 142 5.18 -36.42 15.21
CA GLY A 142 6.37 -36.60 16.05
C GLY A 142 7.30 -35.38 16.02
N ASP A 143 8.45 -35.48 16.68
CA ASP A 143 9.46 -34.41 16.68
C ASP A 143 10.52 -34.58 15.56
N ASP A 144 10.54 -35.72 14.84
CA ASP A 144 11.57 -36.09 13.86
C ASP A 144 11.16 -35.98 12.38
N THR A 145 9.95 -35.50 12.02
CA THR A 145 9.56 -35.30 10.61
C THR A 145 9.17 -33.85 10.28
N CYS A 146 9.88 -33.26 9.30
CA CYS A 146 9.72 -31.86 8.92
C CYS A 146 8.61 -31.64 7.86
N GLU A 147 7.37 -32.03 8.18
CA GLU A 147 6.18 -31.47 7.52
C GLU A 147 4.93 -31.68 8.39
N ILE A 148 4.28 -30.59 8.84
CA ILE A 148 2.85 -30.65 9.23
C ILE A 148 2.06 -30.13 8.02
N PRO A 149 1.40 -31.01 7.24
CA PRO A 149 0.88 -30.66 5.93
C PRO A 149 -0.51 -29.99 6.01
N ILE A 150 -0.59 -28.75 5.55
CA ILE A 150 -1.88 -28.10 5.19
C ILE A 150 -2.06 -28.16 3.66
N ARG A 151 -1.87 -29.36 3.08
CA ARG A 151 -2.09 -29.62 1.65
C ARG A 151 -3.46 -30.27 1.41
N CYS A 152 -4.40 -29.51 0.83
CA CYS A 152 -5.51 -30.14 0.09
C CYS A 152 -4.97 -30.86 -1.14
N ASN A 153 -5.14 -32.18 -1.23
CA ASN A 153 -4.74 -32.98 -2.39
C ASN A 153 -5.93 -33.28 -3.33
N GLN A 154 -5.62 -33.65 -4.58
CA GLN A 154 -6.56 -33.69 -5.70
C GLN A 154 -7.22 -35.07 -5.90
N THR A 155 -8.41 -35.31 -5.34
CA THR A 155 -9.20 -36.52 -5.68
C THR A 155 -10.72 -36.36 -5.78
N LEU A 156 -11.33 -35.27 -5.27
CA LEU A 156 -12.80 -35.08 -5.30
C LEU A 156 -13.35 -34.34 -6.55
N TRP A 157 -12.53 -34.14 -7.57
CA TRP A 157 -12.94 -33.54 -8.87
C TRP A 157 -13.25 -34.58 -9.95
N SER A 158 -13.18 -35.88 -9.64
CA SER A 158 -13.27 -36.99 -10.61
C SER A 158 -14.69 -37.41 -11.03
N THR A 159 -15.73 -36.71 -10.56
CA THR A 159 -17.14 -37.15 -10.72
C THR A 159 -18.05 -36.19 -11.49
N TYR A 160 -17.52 -35.22 -12.26
CA TYR A 160 -18.32 -34.35 -13.13
C TYR A 160 -17.97 -34.51 -14.61
N SER A 161 -18.94 -35.00 -15.37
CA SER A 161 -18.85 -35.27 -16.82
C SER A 161 -18.83 -33.97 -17.65
N PRO A 162 -18.04 -33.88 -18.74
CA PRO A 162 -17.83 -32.64 -19.51
C PRO A 162 -18.99 -32.22 -20.44
N SER A 163 -20.23 -32.65 -20.17
CA SER A 163 -21.39 -32.36 -21.03
C SER A 163 -22.08 -31.01 -20.79
N ASN A 164 -21.97 -30.43 -19.58
CA ASN A 164 -22.81 -29.28 -19.16
C ASN A 164 -22.12 -27.90 -19.14
N LEU A 165 -20.87 -27.77 -19.59
CA LEU A 165 -20.18 -26.46 -19.58
C LEU A 165 -20.63 -25.47 -20.69
N LYS A 166 -21.56 -25.86 -21.58
CA LYS A 166 -22.02 -25.04 -22.71
C LYS A 166 -23.07 -23.96 -22.38
N CYS A 167 -23.49 -23.82 -21.12
CA CYS A 167 -24.60 -22.93 -20.74
C CYS A 167 -24.20 -21.65 -19.95
N LEU A 168 -22.91 -21.32 -19.83
CA LEU A 168 -22.45 -20.11 -19.10
C LEU A 168 -21.66 -19.08 -19.91
N PHE A 169 -21.30 -19.38 -21.17
CA PHE A 169 -20.70 -18.43 -22.11
C PHE A 169 -21.41 -18.48 -23.47
N GLY A 170 -22.68 -18.05 -23.49
CA GLY A 170 -23.55 -18.30 -24.64
C GLY A 170 -24.80 -17.43 -24.77
N CYS A 171 -24.71 -16.10 -24.54
CA CYS A 171 -25.60 -15.11 -25.18
C CYS A 171 -25.20 -13.65 -24.86
N ALA A 172 -24.34 -13.05 -25.67
CA ALA A 172 -24.09 -11.61 -25.69
C ALA A 172 -23.49 -11.18 -27.06
N TYR A 173 -24.30 -11.25 -28.13
CA TYR A 173 -23.92 -10.63 -29.40
C TYR A 173 -23.81 -9.10 -29.20
N PHE A 174 -22.62 -8.54 -29.38
CA PHE A 174 -22.44 -7.09 -29.54
C PHE A 174 -22.71 -6.72 -31.00
N PRO A 175 -23.70 -5.87 -31.32
CA PRO A 175 -23.87 -5.32 -32.66
C PRO A 175 -22.78 -4.27 -32.94
N SER A 176 -22.17 -4.34 -34.12
CA SER A 176 -21.15 -3.40 -34.58
C SER A 176 -21.73 -1.99 -34.82
N LEU A 177 -21.71 -1.12 -33.81
CA LEU A 177 -22.19 0.25 -33.94
C LEU A 177 -21.06 1.21 -34.38
N LEU A 178 -20.79 1.24 -35.68
CA LEU A 178 -19.95 2.28 -36.30
C LEU A 178 -20.70 3.62 -36.27
N VAL A 179 -20.36 4.46 -35.30
CA VAL A 179 -20.85 5.85 -35.21
C VAL A 179 -19.76 6.79 -35.72
N HIS A 180 -20.01 7.48 -36.82
CA HIS A 180 -19.19 8.63 -37.22
C HIS A 180 -19.38 9.76 -36.20
N VAL A 181 -18.34 10.00 -35.39
CA VAL A 181 -18.28 11.17 -34.50
C VAL A 181 -17.58 12.30 -35.24
N ASP A 182 -18.31 13.37 -35.57
CA ASP A 182 -17.70 14.60 -36.08
C ASP A 182 -16.98 15.31 -34.92
N LEU A 183 -15.66 15.48 -35.06
CA LEU A 183 -14.76 15.96 -34.02
C LEU A 183 -14.84 17.47 -33.76
N LYS A 184 -15.60 18.23 -34.54
CA LYS A 184 -15.51 19.71 -34.55
C LYS A 184 -16.29 20.48 -33.48
N ASN A 185 -17.18 19.84 -32.70
CA ASN A 185 -18.08 20.55 -31.77
C ASN A 185 -18.20 19.92 -30.36
N MET A 186 -17.07 19.59 -29.71
CA MET A 186 -17.06 19.07 -28.33
C MET A 186 -16.98 20.18 -27.26
N ASN A 187 -18.04 20.99 -27.13
CA ASN A 187 -18.26 21.76 -25.90
C ASN A 187 -19.01 20.88 -24.88
N ALA A 188 -18.37 20.63 -23.72
CA ALA A 188 -18.94 19.85 -22.62
C ALA A 188 -19.81 20.72 -21.69
N PRO A 189 -20.88 20.17 -21.09
CA PRO A 189 -21.70 20.89 -20.11
C PRO A 189 -21.00 20.92 -18.74
N GLY A 190 -20.18 21.95 -18.52
CA GLY A 190 -19.47 22.22 -17.28
C GLY A 190 -18.40 23.26 -17.53
N GLN A 191 -18.64 24.51 -17.09
CA GLN A 191 -17.63 25.56 -17.23
C GLN A 191 -16.45 25.24 -16.31
N PRO A 192 -15.19 25.33 -16.77
CA PRO A 192 -14.06 25.35 -15.86
C PRO A 192 -14.21 26.56 -14.94
N GLN A 193 -14.18 26.35 -13.63
CA GLN A 193 -14.23 27.46 -12.69
C GLN A 193 -13.00 28.36 -12.91
N PRO A 194 -13.17 29.69 -12.99
CA PRO A 194 -12.05 30.60 -13.17
C PRO A 194 -11.11 30.53 -11.97
N PHE A 195 -9.82 30.38 -12.24
CA PHE A 195 -8.76 30.29 -11.23
C PHE A 195 -8.70 31.57 -10.38
N SER A 196 -9.18 31.50 -9.14
CA SER A 196 -8.95 32.51 -8.11
C SER A 196 -7.53 32.37 -7.56
N SER A 197 -6.72 33.43 -7.70
CA SER A 197 -5.31 33.45 -7.27
C SER A 197 -5.09 33.45 -5.75
N ASP A 198 -6.16 33.62 -4.98
CA ASP A 198 -6.09 34.10 -3.59
C ASP A 198 -6.59 33.10 -2.54
N GLU A 199 -7.19 31.97 -2.96
CA GLU A 199 -7.56 30.88 -2.05
C GLU A 199 -6.33 30.04 -1.66
N LYS A 200 -5.53 30.60 -0.75
CA LYS A 200 -4.67 29.79 0.12
C LYS A 200 -5.57 28.88 0.96
N PRO A 201 -5.47 27.53 0.85
CA PRO A 201 -6.29 26.63 1.66
C PRO A 201 -5.88 26.77 3.12
N LYS A 202 -6.72 27.45 3.91
CA LYS A 202 -6.59 27.51 5.37
C LYS A 202 -6.95 26.15 5.99
N ASP A 203 -6.40 25.91 7.16
CA ASP A 203 -6.76 24.81 8.08
C ASP A 203 -6.57 23.35 7.62
N ALA A 204 -5.98 23.11 6.45
CA ALA A 204 -5.09 21.97 6.27
C ALA A 204 -3.88 22.13 7.21
N LYS A 205 -3.97 21.64 8.46
CA LYS A 205 -2.88 21.72 9.46
C LYS A 205 -1.65 20.95 8.99
N GLN A 206 -0.73 21.69 8.34
CA GLN A 206 0.59 21.22 7.90
C GLN A 206 1.37 20.61 9.06
N LYS A 207 1.89 19.40 8.87
CA LYS A 207 2.52 18.58 9.93
C LYS A 207 3.85 17.96 9.52
N ILE A 208 4.10 17.82 8.22
CA ILE A 208 5.30 17.16 7.73
C ILE A 208 6.43 18.20 7.63
N GLY A 209 7.30 18.23 8.66
CA GLY A 209 8.58 18.94 8.62
C GLY A 209 9.66 18.15 7.88
N VAL A 210 10.77 18.80 7.51
CA VAL A 210 11.83 18.23 6.64
C VAL A 210 12.29 16.83 7.05
N LEU A 211 12.70 16.62 8.30
CA LEU A 211 13.17 15.31 8.78
C LEU A 211 12.08 14.22 8.71
N SER A 212 10.83 14.59 8.99
CA SER A 212 9.69 13.67 8.86
C SER A 212 9.43 13.32 7.38
N GLY A 213 9.50 14.31 6.49
CA GLY A 213 9.38 14.11 5.05
C GLY A 213 10.47 13.21 4.47
N ILE A 214 11.74 13.40 4.89
CA ILE A 214 12.85 12.54 4.49
C ILE A 214 12.64 11.11 5.00
N ASN A 215 12.29 10.93 6.28
CA ASN A 215 12.04 9.60 6.84
C ASN A 215 10.84 8.89 6.18
N ILE A 216 9.79 9.62 5.81
CA ILE A 216 8.67 9.09 5.03
C ILE A 216 9.12 8.68 3.63
N LEU A 217 9.90 9.53 2.94
CA LEU A 217 10.25 9.32 1.53
C LEU A 217 11.32 8.25 1.33
N VAL A 218 12.40 8.28 2.12
CA VAL A 218 13.35 7.15 2.25
C VAL A 218 12.60 5.88 2.70
N GLY A 219 11.58 6.05 3.56
CA GLY A 219 10.69 4.97 3.99
C GLY A 219 9.79 4.38 2.89
N ILE A 220 9.51 5.11 1.81
CA ILE A 220 8.72 4.64 0.66
C ILE A 220 9.64 4.03 -0.41
N ILE A 221 10.76 4.69 -0.72
CA ILE A 221 11.68 4.27 -1.79
C ILE A 221 12.42 2.98 -1.39
N ILE A 222 12.91 2.89 -0.15
CA ILE A 222 13.56 1.65 0.33
C ILE A 222 12.47 0.60 0.60
N GLY A 223 12.26 -0.25 -0.40
CA GLY A 223 11.34 -1.39 -0.37
C GLY A 223 11.93 -2.65 -0.99
N SER A 224 11.19 -3.35 -1.84
CA SER A 224 11.62 -4.64 -2.44
C SER A 224 12.81 -4.52 -3.38
N GLY A 225 12.97 -3.38 -4.07
CA GLY A 225 13.89 -3.26 -5.20
C GLY A 225 15.35 -3.51 -4.84
N ILE A 226 15.85 -3.04 -3.70
CA ILE A 226 17.24 -3.33 -3.28
C ILE A 226 17.50 -4.82 -2.95
N PHE A 227 16.44 -5.61 -2.79
CA PHE A 227 16.49 -7.04 -2.50
C PHE A 227 16.11 -7.93 -3.71
N VAL A 228 15.92 -7.32 -4.88
CA VAL A 228 15.46 -7.95 -6.14
C VAL A 228 16.27 -7.46 -7.34
N SER A 229 16.41 -6.14 -7.50
CA SER A 229 17.08 -5.51 -8.63
C SER A 229 18.57 -5.81 -8.77
N PRO A 230 19.38 -6.10 -7.72
CA PRO A 230 20.78 -6.49 -7.92
C PRO A 230 20.95 -7.65 -8.91
N ALA A 231 20.12 -8.69 -8.79
CA ALA A 231 20.15 -9.86 -9.67
C ALA A 231 19.73 -9.51 -11.11
N GLY A 232 18.68 -8.69 -11.28
CA GLY A 232 18.21 -8.26 -12.60
C GLY A 232 19.21 -7.34 -13.33
N ILE A 233 19.81 -6.40 -12.61
CA ILE A 233 20.85 -5.50 -13.16
C ILE A 233 22.10 -6.31 -13.53
N LEU A 234 22.59 -7.18 -12.64
CA LEU A 234 23.82 -7.93 -12.89
C LEU A 234 23.65 -8.96 -14.03
N SER A 235 22.54 -9.69 -14.08
CA SER A 235 22.26 -10.66 -15.16
C SER A 235 22.08 -9.99 -16.53
N SER A 236 21.54 -8.77 -16.56
CA SER A 236 21.43 -7.98 -17.79
C SER A 236 22.80 -7.40 -18.21
N THR A 237 23.48 -6.70 -17.30
CA THR A 237 24.77 -6.02 -17.58
C THR A 237 25.95 -6.96 -17.79
N LYS A 238 25.89 -8.18 -17.24
CA LYS A 238 26.92 -9.25 -17.32
C LYS A 238 28.29 -8.86 -16.73
N SER A 239 28.36 -7.74 -16.01
CA SER A 239 29.57 -7.15 -15.44
C SER A 239 29.28 -6.41 -14.13
N ILE A 240 30.16 -6.56 -13.14
CA ILE A 240 30.04 -5.86 -11.85
C ILE A 240 30.18 -4.34 -12.01
N GLY A 241 31.24 -3.88 -12.67
CA GLY A 241 31.52 -2.46 -12.88
C GLY A 241 30.38 -1.78 -13.62
N LEU A 242 29.85 -2.42 -14.66
CA LEU A 242 28.70 -1.92 -15.40
C LEU A 242 27.42 -1.94 -14.53
N SER A 243 27.18 -2.98 -13.72
CA SER A 243 26.04 -3.01 -12.79
C SER A 243 26.05 -1.84 -11.79
N LEU A 244 27.23 -1.49 -11.25
CA LEU A 244 27.39 -0.37 -10.33
C LEU A 244 27.19 0.98 -11.03
N VAL A 245 27.65 1.12 -12.27
CA VAL A 245 27.38 2.28 -13.13
C VAL A 245 25.87 2.44 -13.38
N MET A 246 25.12 1.35 -13.58
CA MET A 246 23.66 1.42 -13.76
C MET A 246 22.91 1.86 -12.48
N TRP A 247 23.40 1.49 -11.29
CA TRP A 247 22.88 2.04 -10.02
C TRP A 247 23.14 3.54 -9.88
N VAL A 248 24.33 4.03 -10.27
CA VAL A 248 24.62 5.48 -10.31
C VAL A 248 23.71 6.18 -11.32
N ALA A 249 23.58 5.64 -12.54
CA ALA A 249 22.79 6.25 -13.62
C ALA A 249 21.31 6.37 -13.27
N THR A 250 20.71 5.33 -12.68
CA THR A 250 19.30 5.34 -12.26
C THR A 250 19.05 6.24 -11.05
N GLY A 251 20.01 6.36 -10.12
CA GLY A 251 19.97 7.34 -9.03
C GLY A 251 20.04 8.78 -9.53
N VAL A 252 21.00 9.10 -10.40
CA VAL A 252 21.15 10.43 -11.02
C VAL A 252 19.92 10.82 -11.84
N PHE A 253 19.38 9.90 -12.66
CA PHE A 253 18.14 10.13 -13.41
C PHE A 253 16.94 10.42 -12.49
N SER A 254 16.83 9.69 -11.38
CA SER A 254 15.79 9.94 -10.38
C SER A 254 15.93 11.31 -9.72
N ILE A 255 17.16 11.78 -9.46
CA ILE A 255 17.42 13.13 -8.94
C ILE A 255 17.06 14.22 -9.98
N LEU A 256 17.33 14.00 -11.27
CA LEU A 256 16.90 14.91 -12.35
C LEU A 256 15.36 15.01 -12.42
N GLY A 257 14.66 13.87 -12.35
CA GLY A 257 13.20 13.83 -12.28
C GLY A 257 12.66 14.54 -11.04
N ALA A 258 13.22 14.27 -9.86
CA ALA A 258 12.87 14.92 -8.61
C ALA A 258 13.05 16.44 -8.64
N CYS A 259 14.06 16.96 -9.35
CA CYS A 259 14.23 18.40 -9.56
C CYS A 259 13.09 19.02 -10.38
N VAL A 260 12.61 18.34 -11.42
CA VAL A 260 11.44 18.76 -12.23
C VAL A 260 10.16 18.72 -11.37
N TYR A 261 9.97 17.64 -10.61
CA TYR A 261 8.80 17.45 -9.76
C TYR A 261 8.77 18.38 -8.55
N ALA A 262 9.92 18.78 -8.01
CA ALA A 262 10.01 19.77 -6.95
C ALA A 262 9.50 21.14 -7.41
N GLU A 263 9.90 21.62 -8.59
CA GLU A 263 9.37 22.89 -9.13
C GLU A 263 7.88 22.76 -9.50
N LEU A 264 7.44 21.64 -10.09
CA LEU A 264 6.01 21.37 -10.34
C LEU A 264 5.16 21.42 -9.06
N GLY A 265 5.60 20.77 -7.97
CA GLY A 265 4.86 20.74 -6.71
C GLY A 265 4.73 22.12 -6.05
N ILE A 266 5.69 23.01 -6.28
CA ILE A 266 5.65 24.39 -5.78
C ILE A 266 4.77 25.27 -6.66
N LEU A 267 4.81 25.08 -7.98
CA LEU A 267 3.96 25.81 -8.93
C LEU A 267 2.48 25.37 -8.85
N LEU A 268 2.20 24.11 -8.52
CA LEU A 268 0.86 23.53 -8.41
C LEU A 268 0.69 22.71 -7.10
N PRO A 269 0.55 23.37 -5.93
CA PRO A 269 0.51 22.72 -4.61
C PRO A 269 -0.87 22.09 -4.27
N ARG A 270 -1.42 21.26 -5.18
CA ARG A 270 -2.67 20.49 -4.98
C ARG A 270 -2.36 18.99 -4.84
N ASN A 271 -3.18 18.27 -4.06
CA ASN A 271 -2.97 16.85 -3.78
C ASN A 271 -3.48 15.97 -4.93
N GLY A 272 -2.56 15.26 -5.60
CA GLY A 272 -2.87 14.36 -6.71
C GLY A 272 -1.69 14.10 -7.66
N GLY A 273 -0.61 14.88 -7.56
CA GLY A 273 0.61 14.68 -8.34
C GLY A 273 0.39 14.81 -9.84
N ASP A 274 1.00 13.88 -10.60
CA ASP A 274 0.93 13.79 -12.06
C ASP A 274 -0.46 14.02 -12.65
N TYR A 275 -1.49 13.42 -12.02
CA TYR A 275 -2.88 13.54 -12.45
C TYR A 275 -3.32 15.01 -12.54
N ILE A 276 -3.01 15.83 -11.53
CA ILE A 276 -3.40 17.25 -11.52
C ILE A 276 -2.49 18.08 -12.43
N TYR A 277 -1.20 17.77 -12.51
CA TYR A 277 -0.28 18.48 -13.41
C TYR A 277 -0.70 18.34 -14.88
N ILE A 278 -1.09 17.13 -15.28
CA ILE A 278 -1.59 16.84 -16.63
C ILE A 278 -3.03 17.36 -16.82
N HIS A 279 -3.89 17.31 -15.79
CA HIS A 279 -5.24 17.90 -15.84
C HIS A 279 -5.19 19.41 -16.10
N HIS A 280 -4.29 20.13 -15.43
CA HIS A 280 -4.18 21.58 -15.54
C HIS A 280 -3.62 22.05 -16.91
N VAL A 281 -2.76 21.25 -17.56
CA VAL A 281 -2.05 21.66 -18.79
C VAL A 281 -2.62 21.04 -20.07
N ILE A 282 -2.94 19.74 -20.05
CA ILE A 282 -3.39 18.99 -21.24
C ILE A 282 -4.91 18.73 -21.19
N GLY A 283 -5.51 18.71 -19.99
CA GLY A 283 -6.94 18.67 -19.79
C GLY A 283 -7.53 17.27 -19.48
N PRO A 284 -8.87 17.19 -19.38
CA PRO A 284 -9.58 16.02 -18.82
C PRO A 284 -9.22 14.66 -19.42
N ALA A 285 -9.18 14.53 -20.75
CA ALA A 285 -8.92 13.24 -21.40
C ALA A 285 -7.53 12.68 -21.07
N ALA A 286 -6.48 13.51 -21.16
CA ALA A 286 -5.12 13.10 -20.83
C ALA A 286 -4.95 12.81 -19.32
N ALA A 287 -5.67 13.54 -18.48
CA ALA A 287 -5.70 13.27 -17.05
C ALA A 287 -6.40 11.93 -16.72
N PHE A 288 -7.46 11.55 -17.45
CA PHE A 288 -8.07 10.22 -17.30
C PHE A 288 -7.12 9.09 -17.75
N VAL A 289 -6.40 9.25 -18.87
CA VAL A 289 -5.35 8.29 -19.29
C VAL A 289 -4.27 8.16 -18.20
N THR A 290 -3.81 9.28 -17.67
CA THR A 290 -2.80 9.33 -16.58
C THR A 290 -3.29 8.65 -15.31
N LEU A 291 -4.54 8.93 -14.90
CA LEU A 291 -5.21 8.27 -13.79
C LEU A 291 -5.30 6.76 -13.97
N TRP A 292 -5.69 6.30 -15.16
CA TRP A 292 -5.77 4.88 -15.48
C TRP A 292 -4.40 4.20 -15.32
N ILE A 293 -3.36 4.82 -15.86
CA ILE A 293 -1.98 4.34 -15.72
C ILE A 293 -1.57 4.29 -14.25
N ILE A 294 -1.74 5.35 -13.47
CA ILE A 294 -1.27 5.41 -12.08
C ILE A 294 -2.06 4.48 -11.16
N TYR A 295 -3.39 4.53 -11.24
CA TYR A 295 -4.26 3.88 -10.26
C TYR A 295 -4.55 2.41 -10.59
N PHE A 296 -4.73 2.07 -11.87
CA PHE A 296 -5.07 0.71 -12.28
C PHE A 296 -3.82 -0.09 -12.67
N ILE A 297 -2.85 0.51 -13.37
CA ILE A 297 -1.63 -0.20 -13.79
C ILE A 297 -0.55 -0.11 -12.71
N LEU A 298 0.08 1.05 -12.52
CA LEU A 298 1.25 1.22 -11.64
C LEU A 298 0.99 0.81 -10.19
N SER A 299 -0.13 1.24 -9.61
CA SER A 299 -0.49 0.87 -8.23
C SER A 299 -0.87 -0.61 -8.09
N GLY A 300 -1.59 -1.17 -9.07
CA GLY A 300 -2.01 -2.57 -9.06
C GLY A 300 -0.85 -3.54 -9.18
N THR A 301 -0.05 -3.37 -10.24
CA THR A 301 1.17 -4.15 -10.49
C THR A 301 2.20 -3.96 -9.38
N GLY A 302 2.41 -2.72 -8.92
CA GLY A 302 3.33 -2.37 -7.85
C GLY A 302 3.01 -3.04 -6.52
N LEU A 303 1.75 -3.00 -6.07
CA LEU A 303 1.34 -3.64 -4.81
C LEU A 303 1.33 -5.17 -4.92
N ALA A 304 0.94 -5.73 -6.07
CA ALA A 304 0.98 -7.18 -6.32
C ALA A 304 2.40 -7.75 -6.31
N ALA A 305 3.35 -7.14 -7.04
CA ALA A 305 4.73 -7.59 -7.08
C ALA A 305 5.41 -7.49 -5.70
N ASN A 306 5.18 -6.40 -4.97
CA ASN A 306 5.67 -6.28 -3.60
C ASN A 306 5.05 -7.33 -2.64
N ALA A 307 3.76 -7.68 -2.79
CA ALA A 307 3.15 -8.73 -1.99
C ALA A 307 3.74 -10.12 -2.28
N LEU A 308 4.12 -10.42 -3.53
CA LEU A 308 4.83 -11.66 -3.90
C LEU A 308 6.23 -11.71 -3.29
N VAL A 309 7.00 -10.61 -3.36
CA VAL A 309 8.33 -10.54 -2.74
C VAL A 309 8.23 -10.70 -1.22
N PHE A 310 7.27 -10.04 -0.56
CA PHE A 310 6.97 -10.27 0.86
C PHE A 310 6.71 -11.75 1.17
N ALA A 311 5.91 -12.43 0.35
CA ALA A 311 5.57 -13.84 0.57
C ALA A 311 6.77 -14.78 0.40
N VAL A 312 7.64 -14.56 -0.61
CA VAL A 312 8.88 -15.34 -0.77
C VAL A 312 9.77 -15.16 0.47
N TYR A 313 10.06 -13.91 0.85
CA TYR A 313 10.91 -13.60 2.00
C TYR A 313 10.33 -14.06 3.36
N LEU A 314 9.00 -14.12 3.51
CA LEU A 314 8.34 -14.69 4.69
C LEU A 314 8.42 -16.21 4.75
N LEU A 315 8.24 -16.89 3.61
CA LEU A 315 8.18 -18.36 3.54
C LEU A 315 9.57 -19.01 3.59
N ARG A 316 10.62 -18.29 3.20
CA ARG A 316 11.97 -18.84 3.09
C ARG A 316 12.53 -19.51 4.36
N PRO A 317 12.47 -18.89 5.56
CA PRO A 317 12.80 -19.54 6.84
C PRO A 317 12.04 -20.82 7.17
N ILE A 318 10.93 -21.11 6.48
CA ILE A 318 10.07 -22.28 6.70
C ILE A 318 10.40 -23.41 5.70
N TYR A 319 10.82 -23.05 4.48
CA TYR A 319 11.13 -24.02 3.41
C TYR A 319 12.59 -24.49 3.39
N GLY A 320 13.52 -23.73 3.98
CA GLY A 320 14.92 -24.16 4.16
C GLY A 320 15.80 -24.00 2.92
N ASP A 321 16.87 -24.80 2.87
CA ASP A 321 17.95 -24.74 1.87
C ASP A 321 17.47 -24.91 0.40
N ASP A 322 18.38 -24.61 -0.54
CA ASP A 322 18.26 -24.65 -2.01
C ASP A 322 17.61 -25.91 -2.63
N THR A 323 17.35 -26.96 -1.84
CA THR A 323 16.70 -28.20 -2.30
C THR A 323 15.17 -28.13 -2.35
N CYS A 324 14.53 -27.15 -1.70
CA CYS A 324 13.06 -27.06 -1.62
C CYS A 324 12.49 -25.81 -2.31
N GLU A 325 12.13 -25.93 -3.61
CA GLU A 325 11.44 -24.84 -4.32
C GLU A 325 10.05 -24.54 -3.70
N ILE A 326 9.87 -23.30 -3.23
CA ILE A 326 8.60 -22.85 -2.64
C ILE A 326 7.50 -22.87 -3.72
N PRO A 327 6.43 -23.68 -3.59
CA PRO A 327 5.43 -23.79 -4.64
C PRO A 327 4.70 -22.46 -4.87
N ILE A 328 4.65 -21.98 -6.12
CA ILE A 328 4.08 -20.66 -6.49
C ILE A 328 2.64 -20.44 -5.98
N ARG A 329 1.86 -21.51 -5.78
CA ARG A 329 0.52 -21.44 -5.18
C ARG A 329 0.55 -21.00 -3.71
N VAL A 330 1.55 -21.44 -2.93
CA VAL A 330 1.77 -21.04 -1.54
C VAL A 330 2.24 -19.59 -1.47
N VAL A 331 3.18 -19.20 -2.35
CA VAL A 331 3.63 -17.80 -2.48
C VAL A 331 2.45 -16.86 -2.78
N ARG A 332 1.63 -17.17 -3.80
CA ARG A 332 0.44 -16.36 -4.13
C ARG A 332 -0.59 -16.32 -3.00
N LEU A 333 -0.79 -17.42 -2.25
CA LEU A 333 -1.73 -17.45 -1.12
C LEU A 333 -1.22 -16.63 0.07
N ALA A 334 0.04 -16.76 0.44
CA ALA A 334 0.65 -15.96 1.51
C ALA A 334 0.69 -14.46 1.14
N ALA A 335 0.97 -14.14 -0.13
CA ALA A 335 0.89 -12.78 -0.65
C ALA A 335 -0.53 -12.22 -0.57
N LEU A 336 -1.54 -13.00 -0.95
CA LEU A 336 -2.96 -12.61 -0.87
C LEU A 336 -3.37 -12.33 0.58
N VAL A 337 -3.01 -13.21 1.53
CA VAL A 337 -3.33 -13.04 2.95
C VAL A 337 -2.64 -11.80 3.53
N GLY A 338 -1.35 -11.60 3.25
CA GLY A 338 -0.61 -10.43 3.70
C GLY A 338 -1.13 -9.11 3.11
N LEU A 339 -1.44 -9.11 1.82
CA LEU A 339 -2.05 -7.99 1.11
C LEU A 339 -3.42 -7.62 1.72
N LEU A 340 -4.31 -8.60 1.91
CA LEU A 340 -5.61 -8.39 2.56
C LEU A 340 -5.47 -7.89 4.01
N PHE A 341 -4.49 -8.39 4.77
CA PHE A 341 -4.20 -7.91 6.11
C PHE A 341 -3.80 -6.42 6.13
N LEU A 342 -2.90 -6.01 5.24
CA LEU A 342 -2.52 -4.59 5.10
C LEU A 342 -3.69 -3.70 4.69
N TYR A 343 -4.55 -4.18 3.78
CA TYR A 343 -5.75 -3.47 3.39
C TYR A 343 -6.74 -3.31 4.55
N MET A 344 -6.96 -4.35 5.36
CA MET A 344 -7.75 -4.23 6.60
C MET A 344 -7.14 -3.25 7.60
N GLY A 345 -5.82 -3.29 7.81
CA GLY A 345 -5.11 -2.38 8.72
C GLY A 345 -5.20 -0.90 8.31
N ASN A 346 -5.06 -0.61 7.01
CA ASN A 346 -5.20 0.74 6.47
C ASN A 346 -6.65 1.26 6.50
N CYS A 347 -7.64 0.37 6.39
CA CYS A 347 -9.04 0.72 6.62
C CYS A 347 -9.32 1.02 8.10
N TYR A 348 -8.84 0.19 9.05
CA TYR A 348 -9.36 0.21 10.41
C TYR A 348 -8.85 1.37 11.29
N GLN A 349 -7.57 1.76 11.21
CA GLN A 349 -7.11 3.01 11.84
C GLN A 349 -5.78 3.52 11.27
N LEU A 350 -5.81 4.69 10.62
CA LEU A 350 -4.65 5.35 10.03
C LEU A 350 -3.47 5.53 11.01
N ARG A 351 -3.75 5.75 12.31
CA ARG A 351 -2.71 5.85 13.35
C ARG A 351 -1.91 4.55 13.51
N PHE A 352 -2.59 3.40 13.51
CA PHE A 352 -1.93 2.09 13.59
C PHE A 352 -1.07 1.85 12.36
N ALA A 353 -1.59 2.09 11.16
CA ALA A 353 -0.83 2.00 9.91
C ALA A 353 0.43 2.88 9.91
N SER A 354 0.34 4.12 10.42
CA SER A 354 1.50 5.02 10.54
C SER A 354 2.55 4.57 11.56
N ALA A 355 2.13 4.06 12.72
CA ALA A 355 3.05 3.55 13.75
C ALA A 355 3.74 2.26 13.28
N LEU A 356 2.99 1.37 12.64
CA LEU A 356 3.48 0.12 12.06
C LEU A 356 4.52 0.40 10.95
N SER A 357 4.24 1.37 10.07
CA SER A 357 5.17 1.81 9.02
C SER A 357 6.48 2.42 9.57
N ALA A 358 6.44 3.03 10.76
CA ALA A 358 7.64 3.52 11.45
C ALA A 358 8.52 2.37 11.96
N VAL A 359 7.91 1.35 12.58
CA VAL A 359 8.62 0.11 13.01
C VAL A 359 9.26 -0.58 11.80
N PHE A 360 8.50 -0.76 10.72
CA PHE A 360 9.01 -1.36 9.48
C PHE A 360 10.16 -0.55 8.85
N THR A 361 10.13 0.77 9.00
CA THR A 361 11.21 1.66 8.53
C THR A 361 12.47 1.56 9.40
N PHE A 362 12.34 1.30 10.70
CA PHE A 362 13.49 0.94 11.54
C PHE A 362 14.07 -0.43 11.14
N CYS A 363 13.24 -1.46 10.98
CA CYS A 363 13.68 -2.82 10.62
C CYS A 363 14.50 -2.86 9.32
N LYS A 364 14.07 -2.15 8.27
CA LYS A 364 14.80 -2.14 6.98
C LYS A 364 16.11 -1.37 7.01
N LEU A 365 16.18 -0.28 7.77
CA LEU A 365 17.43 0.45 7.99
C LEU A 365 18.41 -0.41 8.79
N ALA A 366 17.96 -1.14 9.80
CA ALA A 366 18.78 -2.10 10.53
C ALA A 366 19.28 -3.24 9.63
N ALA A 367 18.42 -3.82 8.78
CA ALA A 367 18.80 -4.87 7.83
C ALA A 367 19.88 -4.39 6.83
N LEU A 368 19.67 -3.26 6.16
CA LEU A 368 20.65 -2.70 5.21
C LEU A 368 21.95 -2.27 5.90
N THR A 369 21.88 -1.70 7.10
CA THR A 369 23.09 -1.37 7.89
C THR A 369 23.88 -2.63 8.24
N THR A 370 23.19 -3.73 8.58
CA THR A 370 23.82 -5.03 8.85
C THR A 370 24.50 -5.59 7.59
N VAL A 371 23.85 -5.55 6.43
CA VAL A 371 24.46 -5.93 5.13
C VAL A 371 25.73 -5.12 4.86
N ILE A 372 25.64 -3.78 4.95
CA ILE A 372 26.77 -2.88 4.67
C ILE A 372 27.95 -3.12 5.63
N ILE A 373 27.70 -3.29 6.93
CA ILE A 373 28.76 -3.58 7.92
C ILE A 373 29.42 -4.93 7.65
N LEU A 374 28.64 -5.99 7.40
CA LEU A 374 29.19 -7.32 7.16
C LEU A 374 30.00 -7.39 5.84
N GLY A 375 29.53 -6.73 4.78
CA GLY A 375 30.30 -6.59 3.53
C GLY A 375 31.57 -5.76 3.69
N ALA A 376 31.54 -4.68 4.47
CA ALA A 376 32.75 -3.91 4.81
C ALA A 376 33.77 -4.75 5.59
N VAL A 377 33.32 -5.60 6.53
CA VAL A 377 34.19 -6.55 7.24
C VAL A 377 34.76 -7.61 6.29
N ALA A 378 34.01 -8.07 5.29
CA ALA A 378 34.52 -8.98 4.25
C ALA A 378 35.61 -8.32 3.39
N LEU A 379 35.42 -7.07 2.96
CA LEU A 379 36.43 -6.29 2.24
C LEU A 379 37.70 -6.07 3.07
N ILE A 380 37.57 -5.70 4.35
CA ILE A 380 38.72 -5.52 5.28
C ILE A 380 39.48 -6.84 5.50
N ARG A 381 38.82 -8.00 5.36
CA ARG A 381 39.45 -9.33 5.40
C ARG A 381 40.08 -9.77 4.07
N GLY A 382 40.06 -8.92 3.03
CA GLY A 382 40.65 -9.22 1.72
C GLY A 382 39.73 -9.96 0.74
N SER A 383 38.41 -9.95 0.96
CA SER A 383 37.43 -10.53 0.02
C SER A 383 37.21 -9.62 -1.19
N THR A 384 38.22 -9.52 -2.06
CA THR A 384 38.24 -8.60 -3.22
C THR A 384 38.13 -9.29 -4.58
N SER A 385 38.10 -10.62 -4.65
CA SER A 385 38.15 -11.39 -5.90
C SER A 385 37.03 -11.05 -6.89
N SER A 386 35.81 -10.78 -6.42
CA SER A 386 34.71 -10.30 -7.25
C SER A 386 34.99 -8.95 -7.95
N PHE A 387 35.94 -8.16 -7.45
CA PHE A 387 36.28 -6.83 -7.98
C PHE A 387 37.55 -6.83 -8.84
N GLU A 388 38.12 -8.00 -9.13
CA GLU A 388 39.14 -8.18 -10.16
C GLU A 388 38.48 -8.07 -11.54
N ASN A 389 39.12 -7.37 -12.48
CA ASN A 389 38.61 -7.06 -13.82
C ASN A 389 37.11 -6.68 -13.88
N PRO A 390 36.60 -5.70 -13.10
CA PRO A 390 35.17 -5.58 -12.82
C PRO A 390 34.31 -5.26 -14.05
N PHE A 391 34.91 -4.75 -15.13
CA PHE A 391 34.26 -4.45 -16.41
C PHE A 391 34.33 -5.59 -17.45
N GLU A 392 34.97 -6.72 -17.13
CA GLU A 392 35.00 -7.90 -17.99
C GLU A 392 33.57 -8.46 -18.20
N GLY A 393 33.30 -9.01 -19.38
CA GLY A 393 31.95 -9.50 -19.74
C GLY A 393 30.87 -8.43 -20.00
N SER A 394 31.19 -7.13 -19.85
CA SER A 394 30.22 -6.02 -20.03
C SER A 394 29.40 -6.11 -21.32
N THR A 395 28.07 -6.10 -21.20
CA THR A 395 27.20 -6.03 -22.38
C THR A 395 27.31 -4.70 -23.12
N THR A 396 27.30 -4.76 -24.45
CA THR A 396 27.20 -3.60 -25.35
C THR A 396 25.80 -3.47 -25.96
N SER A 397 24.88 -4.39 -25.66
CA SER A 397 23.50 -4.38 -26.12
C SER A 397 22.74 -3.19 -25.51
N PRO A 398 22.19 -2.26 -26.31
CA PRO A 398 21.36 -1.18 -25.80
C PRO A 398 20.13 -1.66 -25.03
N GLY A 399 19.69 -2.90 -25.27
CA GLY A 399 18.52 -3.48 -24.62
C GLY A 399 18.79 -4.14 -23.29
N ASP A 400 19.90 -4.84 -23.15
CA ASP A 400 20.37 -5.32 -21.85
C ASP A 400 20.55 -4.13 -20.89
N LEU A 401 21.06 -3.01 -21.41
CA LEU A 401 21.17 -1.74 -20.67
C LEU A 401 19.79 -1.13 -20.33
N ALA A 402 18.79 -1.19 -21.21
CA ALA A 402 17.44 -0.72 -20.93
C ALA A 402 16.74 -1.58 -19.86
N ILE A 403 16.87 -2.90 -19.91
CA ILE A 403 16.32 -3.83 -18.90
C ILE A 403 17.02 -3.63 -17.54
N ALA A 404 18.35 -3.49 -17.54
CA ALA A 404 19.11 -3.12 -16.34
C ALA A 404 18.64 -1.77 -15.77
N PHE A 405 18.37 -0.78 -16.63
CA PHE A 405 17.83 0.51 -16.20
C PHE A 405 16.46 0.34 -15.53
N TYR A 406 15.55 -0.46 -16.08
CA TYR A 406 14.25 -0.72 -15.46
C TYR A 406 14.35 -1.38 -14.09
N HIS A 407 15.26 -2.34 -13.90
CA HIS A 407 15.50 -2.93 -12.58
C HIS A 407 16.01 -1.89 -11.57
N GLY A 408 16.98 -1.04 -11.94
CA GLY A 408 17.43 0.05 -11.06
C GLY A 408 16.32 1.07 -10.78
N TYR A 409 15.57 1.46 -11.80
CA TYR A 409 14.49 2.44 -11.68
C TYR A 409 13.32 1.94 -10.82
N TRP A 410 12.98 0.65 -10.89
CA TRP A 410 12.06 0.00 -9.95
C TRP A 410 12.51 0.16 -8.50
N ALA A 411 13.81 0.03 -8.21
CA ALA A 411 14.34 0.18 -6.86
C ALA A 411 14.36 1.63 -6.35
N PHE A 412 14.40 2.62 -7.24
CA PHE A 412 14.22 4.04 -6.89
C PHE A 412 12.75 4.50 -6.89
N SER A 413 11.80 3.64 -7.30
CA SER A 413 10.40 4.01 -7.46
C SER A 413 9.73 4.54 -6.16
N GLY A 414 8.66 5.31 -6.33
CA GLY A 414 7.92 5.93 -5.23
C GLY A 414 8.45 7.31 -4.79
N TRP A 415 9.54 7.83 -5.38
CA TRP A 415 10.02 9.18 -5.05
C TRP A 415 9.00 10.29 -5.38
N SER A 416 8.11 10.08 -6.36
CA SER A 416 7.05 11.03 -6.73
C SER A 416 5.87 11.05 -5.76
N CYS A 417 5.74 10.07 -4.85
CA CYS A 417 4.65 10.01 -3.87
C CYS A 417 4.60 11.24 -2.94
N ILE A 418 5.74 11.89 -2.68
CA ILE A 418 5.81 13.10 -1.85
C ILE A 418 5.04 14.28 -2.45
N ASN A 419 4.93 14.37 -3.78
CA ASN A 419 4.14 15.41 -4.46
C ASN A 419 2.64 15.28 -4.15
N CYS A 420 2.13 14.07 -3.90
CA CYS A 420 0.75 13.85 -3.47
C CYS A 420 0.47 14.30 -2.02
N LEU A 421 1.52 14.65 -1.27
CA LEU A 421 1.46 15.14 0.11
C LEU A 421 1.82 16.63 0.24
N THR A 422 1.96 17.36 -0.88
CA THR A 422 2.52 18.72 -0.88
C THR A 422 1.77 19.69 0.04
N SER A 423 0.44 19.58 0.17
CA SER A 423 -0.34 20.44 1.08
C SER A 423 -0.21 20.08 2.56
N GLU A 424 0.32 18.89 2.90
CA GLU A 424 0.55 18.42 4.27
C GLU A 424 1.95 18.81 4.80
N ILE A 425 2.84 19.23 3.90
CA ILE A 425 4.22 19.68 4.19
C ILE A 425 4.20 21.11 4.74
N HIS A 426 4.95 21.34 5.81
CA HIS A 426 5.16 22.67 6.36
C HIS A 426 6.12 23.47 5.47
N ASN A 427 5.70 24.62 4.94
CA ASN A 427 6.43 25.42 3.92
C ASN A 427 6.96 24.57 2.75
N PRO A 428 6.08 24.13 1.82
CA PRO A 428 6.50 23.28 0.69
C PRO A 428 7.48 23.97 -0.26
N ALA A 429 7.39 25.30 -0.44
CA ALA A 429 8.25 26.08 -1.34
C ALA A 429 9.75 25.88 -1.06
N ARG A 430 10.13 25.88 0.22
CA ARG A 430 11.51 25.57 0.63
C ARG A 430 11.75 24.09 0.92
N ASN A 431 10.78 23.39 1.50
CA ASN A 431 11.04 22.08 2.11
C ASN A 431 10.83 20.89 1.16
N LEU A 432 9.96 20.98 0.15
CA LEU A 432 9.76 19.89 -0.82
C LEU A 432 11.05 19.56 -1.61
N PRO A 433 11.81 20.53 -2.16
CA PRO A 433 13.07 20.26 -2.85
C PRO A 433 14.12 19.62 -1.93
N ILE A 434 14.21 20.08 -0.68
CA ILE A 434 15.16 19.55 0.31
C ILE A 434 14.81 18.10 0.66
N ILE A 435 13.53 17.80 0.90
CA ILE A 435 13.07 16.44 1.21
C ILE A 435 13.40 15.48 0.07
N ILE A 436 13.05 15.84 -1.17
CA ILE A 436 13.12 14.92 -2.31
C ILE A 436 14.56 14.66 -2.77
N ILE A 437 15.40 15.70 -2.86
CA ILE A 437 16.79 15.59 -3.29
C ILE A 437 17.62 14.87 -2.22
N ALA A 438 17.50 15.25 -0.93
CA ALA A 438 18.25 14.60 0.14
C ALA A 438 17.90 13.10 0.27
N SER A 439 16.62 12.75 0.16
CA SER A 439 16.17 11.34 0.22
C SER A 439 16.79 10.51 -0.89
N LEU A 440 16.75 10.98 -2.15
CA LEU A 440 17.33 10.25 -3.28
C LEU A 440 18.85 10.15 -3.21
N THR A 441 19.56 11.19 -2.75
CA THR A 441 21.01 11.12 -2.52
C THR A 441 21.36 10.08 -1.45
N ILE A 442 20.64 10.07 -0.31
CA ILE A 442 20.82 9.08 0.76
C ILE A 442 20.56 7.66 0.26
N VAL A 443 19.44 7.44 -0.45
CA VAL A 443 19.10 6.13 -1.01
C VAL A 443 20.14 5.65 -2.02
N THR A 444 20.63 6.53 -2.91
CA THR A 444 21.66 6.16 -3.90
C THR A 444 22.95 5.69 -3.23
N ILE A 445 23.39 6.37 -2.17
CA ILE A 445 24.57 5.96 -1.38
C ILE A 445 24.33 4.61 -0.70
N ILE A 446 23.18 4.42 -0.03
CA ILE A 446 22.84 3.16 0.63
C ILE A 446 22.78 2.00 -0.36
N TYR A 447 22.19 2.20 -1.55
CA TYR A 447 22.09 1.18 -2.58
C TYR A 447 23.45 0.79 -3.16
N LEU A 448 24.34 1.75 -3.44
CA LEU A 448 25.69 1.47 -3.90
C LEU A 448 26.49 0.69 -2.83
N LEU A 449 26.44 1.12 -1.57
CA LEU A 449 27.10 0.42 -0.46
C LEU A 449 26.54 -1.00 -0.26
N ALA A 450 25.22 -1.21 -0.39
CA ALA A 450 24.60 -2.52 -0.28
C ALA A 450 25.00 -3.46 -1.44
N ASN A 451 25.10 -2.96 -2.67
CA ASN A 451 25.55 -3.78 -3.82
C ASN A 451 27.03 -4.14 -3.72
N ILE A 452 27.88 -3.19 -3.30
CA ILE A 452 29.30 -3.47 -2.99
C ILE A 452 29.41 -4.51 -1.87
N ALA A 453 28.60 -4.39 -0.81
CA ALA A 453 28.57 -5.36 0.28
C ALA A 453 28.13 -6.76 -0.17
N TYR A 454 27.08 -6.87 -1.00
CA TYR A 454 26.66 -8.16 -1.57
C TYR A 454 27.79 -8.80 -2.39
N LEU A 455 28.45 -8.04 -3.28
CA LEU A 455 29.50 -8.55 -4.16
C LEU A 455 30.83 -8.88 -3.45
N ALA A 456 31.06 -8.32 -2.26
CA ALA A 456 32.20 -8.69 -1.40
C ALA A 456 32.02 -10.05 -0.67
N VAL A 457 30.81 -10.62 -0.70
CA VAL A 457 30.42 -11.83 0.04
C VAL A 457 29.87 -12.93 -0.88
N LEU A 458 29.17 -12.54 -1.94
CA LEU A 458 28.59 -13.42 -2.95
C LEU A 458 29.35 -13.27 -4.27
N SER A 459 29.58 -14.39 -4.96
CA SER A 459 30.09 -14.38 -6.32
C SER A 459 29.06 -13.80 -7.30
N PRO A 460 29.49 -13.32 -8.49
CA PRO A 460 28.57 -12.85 -9.52
C PRO A 460 27.52 -13.91 -9.90
N TYR A 461 27.92 -15.19 -9.95
CA TYR A 461 27.07 -16.31 -10.33
C TYR A 461 25.95 -16.56 -9.31
N GLU A 462 26.25 -16.56 -8.01
CA GLU A 462 25.26 -16.73 -6.95
C GLU A 462 24.25 -15.58 -6.93
N LEU A 463 24.72 -14.36 -7.19
CA LEU A 463 23.87 -13.17 -7.25
C LEU A 463 22.98 -13.17 -8.52
N MET A 464 23.46 -13.68 -9.67
CA MET A 464 22.63 -13.91 -10.87
C MET A 464 21.64 -15.08 -10.71
N ALA A 465 22.00 -16.14 -9.99
CA ALA A 465 21.12 -17.28 -9.71
C ALA A 465 19.95 -16.92 -8.79
N SER A 466 20.10 -15.84 -8.01
CA SER A 466 19.10 -15.31 -7.07
C SER A 466 17.93 -14.60 -7.77
N LYS A 467 17.07 -15.35 -8.47
CA LYS A 467 15.85 -14.81 -9.10
C LYS A 467 14.73 -14.60 -8.07
N ILE A 468 13.90 -13.58 -8.32
CA ILE A 468 12.74 -13.09 -7.53
C ILE A 468 11.96 -14.16 -6.74
N ILE A 469 11.73 -15.33 -7.34
CA ILE A 469 10.94 -16.43 -6.76
C ILE A 469 11.84 -17.59 -6.31
N SER A 470 12.95 -17.86 -7.01
CA SER A 470 13.76 -19.08 -6.83
C SER A 470 14.98 -18.93 -5.93
N ASN A 471 15.49 -17.72 -5.65
CA ASN A 471 16.46 -17.48 -4.56
C ASN A 471 16.57 -15.99 -4.19
N ALA A 472 16.73 -15.71 -2.90
CA ALA A 472 16.61 -14.38 -2.33
C ALA A 472 17.99 -13.79 -1.94
N VAL A 473 18.46 -12.76 -2.65
CA VAL A 473 19.82 -12.18 -2.51
C VAL A 473 20.22 -11.92 -1.05
N ALA A 474 19.34 -11.32 -0.25
CA ALA A 474 19.63 -10.98 1.14
C ALA A 474 19.65 -12.19 2.09
N GLU A 475 18.96 -13.28 1.73
CA GLU A 475 19.02 -14.55 2.46
C GLU A 475 20.34 -15.27 2.17
N THR A 476 20.71 -15.43 0.89
CA THR A 476 21.97 -16.05 0.49
C THR A 476 23.18 -15.32 1.11
N PHE A 477 23.13 -13.99 1.15
CA PHE A 477 24.10 -13.16 1.89
C PHE A 477 24.13 -13.46 3.39
N ALA A 478 22.97 -13.59 4.03
CA ALA A 478 22.86 -13.86 5.46
C ALA A 478 23.34 -15.28 5.83
N VAL A 479 23.01 -16.29 5.03
CA VAL A 479 23.53 -17.67 5.22
C VAL A 479 25.07 -17.67 5.18
N ARG A 480 25.67 -16.89 4.27
CA ARG A 480 27.13 -16.74 4.15
C ARG A 480 27.82 -15.95 5.26
N THR A 481 27.10 -15.16 6.07
CA THR A 481 27.72 -14.20 7.01
C THR A 481 27.21 -14.23 8.45
N MET A 482 25.97 -14.67 8.67
CA MET A 482 25.25 -14.59 9.95
C MET A 482 25.06 -15.95 10.63
N GLY A 483 25.35 -17.06 9.95
CA GLY A 483 25.29 -18.40 10.53
C GLY A 483 23.91 -18.73 11.12
N PRO A 484 23.80 -19.21 12.38
CA PRO A 484 22.53 -19.62 12.99
C PRO A 484 21.45 -18.54 13.06
N VAL A 485 21.78 -17.25 12.93
CA VAL A 485 20.80 -16.15 12.93
C VAL A 485 20.47 -15.61 11.53
N ALA A 486 20.92 -16.30 10.46
CA ALA A 486 20.66 -15.91 9.07
C ALA A 486 19.16 -15.75 8.76
N PHE A 487 18.29 -16.59 9.35
CA PHE A 487 16.84 -16.56 9.17
C PHE A 487 16.19 -15.22 9.56
N LEU A 488 16.84 -14.40 10.40
CA LEU A 488 16.34 -13.07 10.75
C LEU A 488 16.37 -12.09 9.58
N MET A 489 17.33 -12.23 8.65
CA MET A 489 17.45 -11.33 7.50
C MET A 489 16.24 -11.41 6.55
N PRO A 490 15.83 -12.58 6.02
CA PRO A 490 14.66 -12.65 5.15
C PRO A 490 13.37 -12.23 5.86
N LEU A 491 13.22 -12.49 7.18
CA LEU A 491 12.10 -11.95 7.95
C LEU A 491 12.11 -10.42 8.00
N CYS A 492 13.26 -9.78 8.28
CA CYS A 492 13.39 -8.33 8.29
C CYS A 492 13.15 -7.72 6.89
N VAL A 493 13.57 -8.40 5.82
CA VAL A 493 13.31 -7.98 4.44
C VAL A 493 11.82 -8.13 4.08
N GLY A 494 11.17 -9.23 4.43
CA GLY A 494 9.72 -9.38 4.27
C GLY A 494 8.96 -8.25 4.97
N ILE A 495 9.30 -7.98 6.24
CA ILE A 495 8.75 -6.87 7.04
C ILE A 495 8.99 -5.49 6.37
N SER A 496 10.16 -5.26 5.77
CA SER A 496 10.47 -4.06 4.99
C SER A 496 9.50 -3.87 3.82
N VAL A 497 9.32 -4.90 3.00
CA VAL A 497 8.46 -4.88 1.82
C VAL A 497 6.99 -4.71 2.21
N PHE A 498 6.56 -5.35 3.29
CA PHE A 498 5.23 -5.21 3.88
C PHE A 498 4.91 -3.74 4.24
N GLY A 499 5.89 -3.01 4.80
CA GLY A 499 5.75 -1.57 5.06
C GLY A 499 5.68 -0.72 3.79
N SER A 500 6.40 -1.11 2.75
CA SER A 500 6.37 -0.44 1.44
C SER A 500 5.00 -0.57 0.78
N VAL A 501 4.37 -1.76 0.85
CA VAL A 501 2.98 -2.00 0.42
C VAL A 501 2.02 -1.09 1.18
N SER A 502 2.15 -0.97 2.51
CA SER A 502 1.30 -0.08 3.32
C SER A 502 1.44 1.39 2.92
N GLY A 503 2.67 1.87 2.67
CA GLY A 503 2.92 3.22 2.18
C GLY A 503 2.33 3.47 0.79
N GLY A 504 2.47 2.50 -0.12
CA GLY A 504 1.88 2.55 -1.46
C GLY A 504 0.36 2.68 -1.44
N ILE A 505 -0.34 1.90 -0.61
CA ILE A 505 -1.81 1.99 -0.43
C ILE A 505 -2.24 3.41 -0.02
N LEU A 506 -1.50 4.06 0.89
CA LEU A 506 -1.80 5.42 1.37
C LEU A 506 -1.47 6.52 0.34
N SER A 507 -0.57 6.27 -0.60
CA SER A 507 -0.30 7.18 -1.73
C SER A 507 -1.34 6.99 -2.84
N SER A 508 -1.55 5.76 -3.29
CA SER A 508 -2.44 5.43 -4.42
C SER A 508 -3.90 5.77 -4.14
N SER A 509 -4.36 5.61 -2.90
CA SER A 509 -5.74 5.97 -2.53
C SER A 509 -5.99 7.48 -2.66
N ARG A 510 -5.04 8.35 -2.30
CA ARG A 510 -5.16 9.81 -2.50
C ARG A 510 -5.36 10.18 -3.98
N VAL A 511 -4.73 9.46 -4.93
CA VAL A 511 -4.92 9.68 -6.38
C VAL A 511 -6.35 9.32 -6.79
N GLY A 512 -6.90 8.20 -6.30
CA GLY A 512 -8.29 7.82 -6.50
C GLY A 512 -9.30 8.82 -5.91
N GLN A 513 -8.97 9.41 -4.75
CA GLN A 513 -9.78 10.47 -4.16
C GLN A 513 -9.75 11.76 -5.01
N ALA A 514 -8.57 12.22 -5.44
CA ALA A 514 -8.41 13.42 -6.26
C ALA A 514 -9.21 13.31 -7.58
N ALA A 515 -9.07 12.18 -8.28
CA ALA A 515 -9.85 11.91 -9.48
C ALA A 515 -11.37 11.76 -9.24
N SER A 516 -11.79 11.37 -8.04
CA SER A 516 -13.21 11.29 -7.67
C SER A 516 -13.82 12.66 -7.35
N LEU A 517 -13.00 13.64 -6.94
CA LEU A 517 -13.41 15.04 -6.75
C LEU A 517 -13.50 15.77 -8.10
N GLU A 518 -12.53 15.58 -8.98
CA GLU A 518 -12.51 16.11 -10.35
C GLU A 518 -13.43 15.32 -11.32
N GLY A 519 -14.33 14.46 -10.80
CA GLY A 519 -15.39 13.78 -11.56
C GLY A 519 -14.98 12.57 -12.44
N HIS A 520 -13.70 12.22 -12.49
CA HIS A 520 -13.17 11.11 -13.30
C HIS A 520 -13.37 9.72 -12.68
N LEU A 521 -13.69 9.62 -11.38
CA LEU A 521 -14.12 8.38 -10.73
C LEU A 521 -15.46 8.56 -10.02
N PRO A 522 -16.29 7.50 -9.89
CA PRO A 522 -17.55 7.54 -9.16
C PRO A 522 -17.37 8.19 -7.78
N SER A 523 -18.24 9.14 -7.42
CA SER A 523 -18.07 10.00 -6.24
C SER A 523 -17.83 9.29 -4.90
N VAL A 524 -18.13 7.99 -4.81
CA VAL A 524 -17.82 7.14 -3.64
C VAL A 524 -16.31 6.98 -3.38
N PHE A 525 -15.45 7.11 -4.39
CA PHE A 525 -14.00 6.95 -4.22
C PHE A 525 -13.37 8.07 -3.36
N SER A 526 -13.94 9.27 -3.36
CA SER A 526 -13.54 10.38 -2.47
C SER A 526 -14.00 10.22 -1.01
N MET A 527 -14.94 9.31 -0.72
CA MET A 527 -15.62 9.21 0.57
C MET A 527 -14.79 8.54 1.67
N HIS A 528 -14.97 9.00 2.92
CA HIS A 528 -14.26 8.54 4.10
C HIS A 528 -15.20 7.82 5.07
N HIS A 529 -14.71 6.81 5.79
CA HIS A 529 -15.50 6.14 6.84
C HIS A 529 -15.68 7.04 8.07
N ILE A 530 -16.94 7.21 8.52
CA ILE A 530 -17.36 8.19 9.54
C ILE A 530 -16.46 8.19 10.79
N LYS A 531 -16.10 7.01 11.32
CA LYS A 531 -15.33 6.90 12.58
C LYS A 531 -13.82 6.79 12.42
N GLN A 532 -13.36 6.24 11.29
CA GLN A 532 -11.94 5.93 11.09
C GLN A 532 -11.22 6.95 10.21
N ARG A 533 -11.99 7.79 9.49
CA ARG A 533 -11.53 8.80 8.51
C ARG A 533 -10.63 8.22 7.40
N SER A 534 -10.74 6.93 7.14
CA SER A 534 -10.02 6.18 6.11
C SER A 534 -10.81 6.17 4.78
N PRO A 535 -10.13 6.26 3.62
CA PRO A 535 -10.78 6.27 2.30
C PRO A 535 -11.10 4.84 1.80
N ILE A 536 -11.87 4.09 2.61
CA ILE A 536 -12.19 2.67 2.40
C ILE A 536 -12.60 2.32 0.95
N PRO A 537 -13.44 3.09 0.22
CA PRO A 537 -13.89 2.70 -1.12
C PRO A 537 -12.77 2.72 -2.16
N SER A 538 -11.86 3.70 -2.09
CA SER A 538 -10.67 3.74 -2.95
C SER A 538 -9.69 2.63 -2.58
N VAL A 539 -9.46 2.43 -1.27
CA VAL A 539 -8.61 1.35 -0.76
C VAL A 539 -9.10 -0.02 -1.23
N LEU A 540 -10.41 -0.29 -1.19
CA LEU A 540 -11.03 -1.51 -1.73
C LEU A 540 -10.89 -1.62 -3.26
N GLY A 541 -10.99 -0.53 -4.00
CA GLY A 541 -10.72 -0.52 -5.44
C GLY A 541 -9.30 -1.03 -5.75
N LEU A 542 -8.30 -0.57 -4.98
CA LEU A 542 -6.92 -1.04 -5.10
C LEU A 542 -6.77 -2.53 -4.72
N VAL A 543 -7.54 -3.06 -3.76
CA VAL A 543 -7.57 -4.51 -3.46
C VAL A 543 -7.87 -5.33 -4.71
N PHE A 544 -8.99 -5.07 -5.38
CA PHE A 544 -9.44 -5.88 -6.52
C PHE A 544 -8.42 -5.85 -7.66
N ILE A 545 -7.84 -4.68 -7.94
CA ILE A 545 -6.82 -4.48 -8.97
C ILE A 545 -5.52 -5.22 -8.59
N SER A 546 -5.05 -5.10 -7.34
CA SER A 546 -3.84 -5.78 -6.85
C SER A 546 -4.00 -7.31 -6.89
N VAL A 547 -5.18 -7.82 -6.48
CA VAL A 547 -5.48 -9.26 -6.50
C VAL A 547 -5.56 -9.80 -7.92
N TYR A 548 -6.05 -9.03 -8.90
CA TYR A 548 -6.00 -9.42 -10.31
C TYR A 548 -4.55 -9.62 -10.78
N PHE A 549 -3.66 -8.63 -10.58
CA PHE A 549 -2.25 -8.76 -10.98
C PHE A 549 -1.47 -9.81 -10.18
N LEU A 550 -1.88 -10.13 -8.95
CA LEU A 550 -1.27 -11.17 -8.12
C LEU A 550 -1.34 -12.58 -8.75
N PHE A 551 -2.37 -12.82 -9.56
CA PHE A 551 -2.53 -14.08 -10.30
C PHE A 551 -1.89 -14.07 -11.69
N SER A 552 -1.20 -12.98 -12.09
CA SER A 552 -0.35 -12.97 -13.30
C SER A 552 0.68 -14.08 -13.25
N GLU A 553 0.92 -14.74 -14.38
CA GLU A 553 1.86 -15.87 -14.48
C GLU A 553 3.32 -15.44 -14.40
N ASP A 554 3.63 -14.21 -14.83
CA ASP A 554 4.98 -13.68 -15.00
C ASP A 554 5.15 -12.39 -14.18
N THR A 555 6.15 -12.36 -13.29
CA THR A 555 6.48 -11.20 -12.44
C THR A 555 7.44 -10.21 -13.10
N SER A 556 8.28 -10.66 -14.05
CA SER A 556 9.22 -9.78 -14.75
C SER A 556 8.48 -8.84 -15.68
N ARG A 557 7.48 -9.37 -16.41
CA ARG A 557 6.53 -8.57 -17.20
C ARG A 557 5.78 -7.51 -16.38
N LEU A 558 5.48 -7.77 -15.11
CA LEU A 558 4.88 -6.74 -14.24
C LEU A 558 5.84 -5.57 -13.98
N ILE A 559 7.15 -5.85 -13.81
CA ILE A 559 8.17 -4.82 -13.62
C ILE A 559 8.38 -4.03 -14.91
N GLU A 560 8.48 -4.69 -16.07
CA GLU A 560 8.61 -4.03 -17.38
C GLU A 560 7.39 -3.15 -17.70
N LEU A 561 6.17 -3.68 -17.53
CA LEU A 561 4.91 -2.93 -17.67
C LEU A 561 4.89 -1.70 -16.75
N THR A 562 5.31 -1.86 -15.49
CA THR A 562 5.40 -0.74 -14.53
C THR A 562 6.40 0.31 -15.00
N GLY A 563 7.60 -0.11 -15.40
CA GLY A 563 8.67 0.80 -15.83
C GLY A 563 8.30 1.59 -17.09
N PHE A 564 7.77 0.92 -18.11
CA PHE A 564 7.35 1.55 -19.36
C PHE A 564 6.18 2.53 -19.15
N ALA A 565 5.18 2.12 -18.35
CA ALA A 565 4.06 2.97 -17.97
C ALA A 565 4.48 4.21 -17.16
N PHE A 566 5.44 4.06 -16.24
CA PHE A 566 5.95 5.18 -15.43
C PHE A 566 6.71 6.18 -16.31
N ILE A 567 7.54 5.71 -17.25
CA ILE A 567 8.28 6.56 -18.21
C ILE A 567 7.33 7.41 -19.08
N ILE A 568 6.19 6.84 -19.50
CA ILE A 568 5.17 7.58 -20.26
C ILE A 568 4.55 8.69 -19.40
N VAL A 569 4.22 8.40 -18.14
CA VAL A 569 3.69 9.41 -17.20
C VAL A 569 4.72 10.50 -16.90
N THR A 570 5.97 10.15 -16.57
CA THR A 570 7.02 11.15 -16.30
C THR A 570 7.35 12.00 -17.52
N ALA A 571 7.31 11.44 -18.73
CA ALA A 571 7.46 12.21 -19.97
C ALA A 571 6.31 13.23 -20.14
N MET A 572 5.05 12.82 -19.97
CA MET A 572 3.90 13.73 -20.04
C MET A 572 3.96 14.83 -18.96
N THR A 573 4.28 14.48 -17.71
CA THR A 573 4.44 15.43 -16.61
C THR A 573 5.61 16.40 -16.85
N THR A 574 6.71 15.95 -17.46
CA THR A 574 7.84 16.81 -17.84
C THR A 574 7.48 17.77 -18.98
N CYS A 575 6.69 17.32 -19.96
CA CYS A 575 6.08 18.21 -20.96
C CYS A 575 5.18 19.28 -20.32
N CYS A 576 4.44 18.93 -19.25
CA CYS A 576 3.63 19.89 -18.50
C CYS A 576 4.49 20.95 -17.78
N HIS A 577 5.59 20.55 -17.13
CA HIS A 577 6.58 21.49 -16.56
C HIS A 577 7.15 22.43 -17.63
N ILE A 578 7.60 21.88 -18.77
CA ILE A 578 8.16 22.64 -19.90
C ILE A 578 7.14 23.63 -20.47
N HIS A 579 5.86 23.27 -20.50
CA HIS A 579 4.78 24.17 -20.92
C HIS A 579 4.57 25.30 -19.90
N ILE A 580 4.31 24.99 -18.62
CA ILE A 580 4.07 25.98 -17.55
C ILE A 580 5.23 26.97 -17.46
N ARG A 581 6.48 26.50 -17.55
CA ARG A 581 7.69 27.35 -17.51
C ARG A 581 7.84 28.28 -18.72
N ARG A 582 7.15 28.01 -19.83
CA ARG A 582 7.12 28.87 -21.02
C ARG A 582 5.95 29.86 -21.03
N THR A 583 4.80 29.47 -20.50
CA THR A 583 3.59 30.32 -20.45
C THR A 583 3.54 31.22 -19.21
N THR A 584 3.94 30.71 -18.05
CA THR A 584 3.70 31.33 -16.74
C THR A 584 5.00 31.86 -16.12
N LYS A 585 5.17 33.19 -16.12
CA LYS A 585 6.33 33.90 -15.54
C LYS A 585 6.29 34.00 -14.00
N VAL A 586 5.81 32.98 -13.30
CA VAL A 586 5.78 32.94 -11.83
C VAL A 586 7.20 32.76 -11.27
N LYS A 587 7.57 33.61 -10.31
CA LYS A 587 8.79 33.45 -9.52
C LYS A 587 8.56 32.42 -8.41
N SER A 588 9.06 31.21 -8.59
CA SER A 588 9.16 30.20 -7.52
C SER A 588 10.39 30.46 -6.64
N GLU A 589 10.33 30.12 -5.35
CA GLU A 589 11.49 30.15 -4.44
C GLU A 589 12.57 29.13 -4.84
N PHE A 590 12.16 28.00 -5.42
CA PHE A 590 13.03 27.00 -6.01
C PHE A 590 12.68 26.85 -7.50
N SER A 591 13.66 27.06 -8.37
CA SER A 591 13.44 27.08 -9.81
C SER A 591 14.62 26.47 -10.56
N ILE A 592 14.36 25.51 -11.44
CA ILE A 592 15.44 24.74 -12.09
C ILE A 592 15.82 25.31 -13.46
N PRO A 593 17.11 25.19 -13.86
CA PRO A 593 17.54 25.44 -15.23
C PRO A 593 16.77 24.57 -16.23
N MET A 594 16.22 25.19 -17.27
CA MET A 594 15.32 24.54 -18.24
C MET A 594 15.96 23.32 -18.94
N TRP A 595 17.29 23.27 -19.04
CA TRP A 595 18.00 22.15 -19.64
C TRP A 595 17.84 20.84 -18.85
N ILE A 596 17.60 20.89 -17.53
CA ILE A 596 17.37 19.69 -16.71
C ILE A 596 16.10 18.97 -17.17
N SER A 597 15.00 19.72 -17.38
CA SER A 597 13.74 19.16 -17.90
C SER A 597 13.90 18.59 -19.31
N TRP A 598 14.70 19.24 -20.18
CA TRP A 598 14.97 18.73 -21.52
C TRP A 598 15.81 17.44 -21.51
N VAL A 599 16.88 17.37 -20.71
CA VAL A 599 17.69 16.16 -20.55
C VAL A 599 16.84 15.02 -19.97
N TYR A 600 16.04 15.29 -18.94
CA TYR A 600 15.15 14.29 -18.36
C TYR A 600 14.11 13.79 -19.36
N LEU A 601 13.48 14.68 -20.14
CA LEU A 601 12.53 14.30 -21.19
C LEU A 601 13.19 13.46 -22.31
N ILE A 602 14.37 13.86 -22.78
CA ILE A 602 15.13 13.15 -23.83
C ILE A 602 15.48 11.73 -23.36
N VAL A 603 15.93 11.56 -22.12
CA VAL A 603 16.27 10.23 -21.57
C VAL A 603 15.02 9.36 -21.39
N ASN A 604 13.89 9.91 -20.93
CA ASN A 604 12.61 9.18 -20.89
C ASN A 604 12.21 8.69 -22.28
N ILE A 605 12.25 9.56 -23.30
CA ILE A 605 11.91 9.20 -24.69
C ILE A 605 12.86 8.14 -25.23
N LEU A 606 14.18 8.28 -25.01
CA LEU A 606 15.18 7.33 -25.48
C LEU A 606 14.94 5.92 -24.93
N ILE A 607 14.71 5.79 -23.61
CA ILE A 607 14.45 4.49 -22.98
C ILE A 607 13.12 3.90 -23.47
N GLY A 608 12.07 4.72 -23.63
CA GLY A 608 10.80 4.29 -24.20
C GLY A 608 10.95 3.76 -25.65
N CYS A 609 11.70 4.47 -26.50
CA CYS A 609 11.99 4.05 -27.86
C CYS A 609 12.81 2.75 -27.93
N LEU A 610 13.86 2.60 -27.10
CA LEU A 610 14.63 1.37 -27.00
C LEU A 610 13.72 0.20 -26.61
N THR A 611 12.89 0.37 -25.58
CA THR A 611 11.96 -0.68 -25.10
C THR A 611 11.03 -1.19 -26.19
N ILE A 612 10.49 -0.27 -27.02
CA ILE A 612 9.65 -0.61 -28.17
C ILE A 612 10.44 -1.34 -29.27
N GLN A 613 11.73 -1.05 -29.46
CA GLN A 613 12.58 -1.75 -30.45
C GLN A 613 12.94 -3.18 -30.02
N LEU A 614 12.98 -3.46 -28.72
CA LEU A 614 13.48 -4.71 -28.15
C LEU A 614 12.38 -5.73 -27.88
N ASN A 615 11.37 -5.30 -27.12
CA ASN A 615 10.21 -6.10 -26.75
C ASN A 615 8.95 -5.49 -27.40
N PRO A 616 8.88 -5.38 -28.76
CA PRO A 616 7.81 -4.66 -29.45
C PRO A 616 6.42 -5.21 -29.13
N TRP A 617 6.30 -6.51 -28.86
CA TRP A 617 5.04 -7.15 -28.50
C TRP A 617 4.57 -6.75 -27.10
N ASP A 618 5.39 -6.95 -26.06
CA ASP A 618 5.03 -6.59 -24.69
C ASP A 618 4.88 -5.06 -24.52
N ALA A 619 5.66 -4.25 -25.26
CA ALA A 619 5.47 -2.80 -25.33
C ALA A 619 4.15 -2.40 -26.03
N LEU A 620 3.76 -3.07 -27.13
CA LEU A 620 2.48 -2.86 -27.80
C LEU A 620 1.29 -3.26 -26.92
N VAL A 621 1.37 -4.40 -26.23
CA VAL A 621 0.36 -4.84 -25.27
C VAL A 621 0.25 -3.85 -24.10
N SER A 622 1.39 -3.38 -23.57
CA SER A 622 1.42 -2.35 -22.53
C SER A 622 0.77 -1.04 -23.00
N LEU A 623 1.11 -0.57 -24.20
CA LEU A 623 0.53 0.64 -24.78
C LEU A 623 -0.99 0.48 -25.04
N ALA A 624 -1.44 -0.69 -25.50
CA ALA A 624 -2.86 -0.99 -25.67
C ALA A 624 -3.60 -0.96 -24.32
N LEU A 625 -3.06 -1.60 -23.28
CA LEU A 625 -3.64 -1.57 -21.92
C LEU A 625 -3.74 -0.16 -21.34
N MET A 626 -2.80 0.73 -21.68
CA MET A 626 -2.86 2.15 -21.32
C MET A 626 -3.90 2.91 -22.14
N LEU A 627 -3.94 2.72 -23.46
CA LEU A 627 -4.84 3.44 -24.37
C LEU A 627 -6.30 2.98 -24.30
N VAL A 628 -6.61 1.79 -23.76
CA VAL A 628 -7.97 1.31 -23.44
C VAL A 628 -8.73 2.28 -22.52
N SER A 629 -8.02 3.11 -21.75
CA SER A 629 -8.61 4.21 -20.98
C SER A 629 -9.37 5.24 -21.83
N LEU A 630 -8.95 5.50 -23.07
CA LEU A 630 -9.54 6.54 -23.92
C LEU A 630 -10.95 6.19 -24.43
N PRO A 631 -11.23 5.00 -25.01
CA PRO A 631 -12.61 4.62 -25.32
C PRO A 631 -13.46 4.46 -24.06
N LEU A 632 -12.90 4.00 -22.92
CA LEU A 632 -13.64 3.93 -21.66
C LEU A 632 -14.08 5.33 -21.18
N TYR A 633 -13.19 6.33 -21.23
CA TYR A 633 -13.50 7.73 -20.93
C TYR A 633 -14.65 8.27 -21.79
N ILE A 634 -14.57 8.07 -23.11
CA ILE A 634 -15.60 8.50 -24.06
C ILE A 634 -16.94 7.80 -23.78
N ILE A 635 -16.92 6.49 -23.52
CA ILE A 635 -18.11 5.69 -23.21
C ILE A 635 -18.74 6.14 -21.88
N CYS A 636 -17.95 6.35 -20.83
CA CYS A 636 -18.44 6.82 -19.53
C CYS A 636 -19.13 8.18 -19.64
N ILE A 637 -18.51 9.16 -20.32
CA ILE A 637 -19.11 10.48 -20.53
C ILE A 637 -20.36 10.41 -21.42
N ALA A 638 -20.34 9.60 -22.48
CA ALA A 638 -21.51 9.43 -23.34
C ALA A 638 -22.70 8.79 -22.59
N LEU A 639 -22.43 7.77 -21.76
CA LEU A 639 -23.43 7.12 -20.91
C LEU A 639 -23.95 8.06 -19.82
N GLU A 640 -23.07 8.81 -19.14
CA GLU A 640 -23.48 9.76 -18.11
C GLU A 640 -24.27 10.94 -18.68
N ARG A 641 -23.93 11.43 -19.88
CA ARG A 641 -24.69 12.50 -20.55
C ARG A 641 -26.06 12.01 -21.04
N ASN A 642 -26.11 10.86 -21.72
CA ASN A 642 -27.29 10.44 -22.49
C ASN A 642 -28.22 9.46 -21.74
N SER A 643 -27.71 8.63 -20.82
CA SER A 643 -28.49 7.57 -20.17
C SER A 643 -28.93 7.93 -18.75
N SER A 644 -30.21 8.28 -18.61
CA SER A 644 -30.86 8.45 -17.30
C SER A 644 -30.83 7.16 -16.47
N THR A 645 -30.89 5.99 -17.12
CA THR A 645 -30.74 4.68 -16.47
C THR A 645 -29.34 4.47 -15.90
N PHE A 646 -28.28 4.87 -16.63
CA PHE A 646 -26.91 4.78 -16.14
C PHE A 646 -26.68 5.70 -14.92
N ARG A 647 -27.12 6.96 -14.99
CA ARG A 647 -27.09 7.88 -13.84
C ARG A 647 -27.84 7.32 -12.61
N ARG A 648 -29.03 6.73 -12.81
CA ARG A 648 -29.78 6.05 -11.75
C ARG A 648 -29.06 4.83 -11.17
N LEU A 649 -28.36 4.05 -12.00
CA LEU A 649 -27.57 2.89 -11.56
C LEU A 649 -26.35 3.33 -10.74
N LEU A 650 -25.59 4.32 -11.22
CA LEU A 650 -24.43 4.89 -10.55
C LEU A 650 -24.79 5.50 -9.18
N HIS A 651 -25.94 6.19 -9.11
CA HIS A 651 -26.47 6.74 -7.87
C HIS A 651 -26.93 5.65 -6.89
N LYS A 652 -27.63 4.60 -7.36
CA LYS A 652 -27.98 3.43 -6.55
C LYS A 652 -26.74 2.70 -6.02
N PHE A 653 -25.71 2.52 -6.85
CA PHE A 653 -24.43 1.94 -6.45
C PHE A 653 -23.76 2.80 -5.36
N THR A 654 -23.66 4.11 -5.57
CA THR A 654 -23.11 5.05 -4.59
C THR A 654 -23.83 4.95 -3.23
N ILE A 655 -25.17 4.98 -3.21
CA ILE A 655 -25.97 4.84 -1.98
C ILE A 655 -25.79 3.44 -1.34
N GLY A 656 -25.72 2.38 -2.15
CA GLY A 656 -25.48 1.03 -1.67
C GLY A 656 -24.13 0.92 -0.95
N THR A 657 -23.07 1.39 -1.58
CA THR A 657 -21.71 1.39 -1.03
C THR A 657 -21.56 2.36 0.15
N GLN A 658 -22.22 3.51 0.15
CA GLN A 658 -22.30 4.42 1.30
C GLN A 658 -22.88 3.72 2.54
N LYS A 659 -24.02 3.02 2.38
CA LYS A 659 -24.67 2.29 3.47
C LYS A 659 -23.87 1.07 3.92
N LEU A 660 -23.29 0.32 2.98
CA LEU A 660 -22.49 -0.88 3.26
C LEU A 660 -21.19 -0.56 4.03
N LEU A 661 -20.49 0.51 3.64
CA LEU A 661 -19.18 0.88 4.20
C LEU A 661 -19.26 1.99 5.26
N SER A 662 -20.45 2.52 5.55
CA SER A 662 -20.66 3.68 6.45
C SER A 662 -19.80 4.90 6.08
N VAL A 663 -19.67 5.18 4.77
CA VAL A 663 -18.82 6.26 4.25
C VAL A 663 -19.63 7.51 3.89
N VAL A 664 -19.02 8.67 4.13
CA VAL A 664 -19.55 10.01 3.81
C VAL A 664 -18.57 10.77 2.93
N LYS A 665 -19.06 11.73 2.13
CA LYS A 665 -18.17 12.71 1.51
C LYS A 665 -17.38 13.45 2.61
N PRO A 666 -16.12 13.85 2.36
CA PRO A 666 -15.51 14.88 3.20
C PRO A 666 -16.39 16.14 3.18
N GLU A 667 -16.49 16.84 4.30
CA GLU A 667 -17.08 18.18 4.34
C GLU A 667 -16.16 19.11 3.53
N GLU A 668 -16.71 19.75 2.51
CA GLU A 668 -16.08 20.90 1.86
C GLU A 668 -16.02 22.03 2.89
N SER A 669 -14.82 22.54 3.17
CA SER A 669 -14.61 23.63 4.11
C SER A 669 -15.04 24.96 3.48
N LEU A 670 -16.34 25.25 3.60
CA LEU A 670 -16.97 26.55 3.36
C LEU A 670 -16.47 27.64 4.32
#